data_AF-A0A7R7CN87-F1
#
_entry.id   AF-A0A7R7CN87-F1
#
_cell.length_a   1.000
_cell.length_b   1.000
_cell.length_c   1.000
_cell.angle_alpha   90.00
_cell.angle_beta   90.00
_cell.angle_gamma   90.00
#
_symmetry.space_group_name_H-M   'P 1'
#
loop_
_entity.id
_entity.type
_entity.pdbx_description
1 polymer ?
#
loop_
_entity_poly.entity_id
_entity_poly.type
_entity_poly.pdbx_seq_one_letter_code
_entity_poly.pdbx_strand_id
1 'polypeptide(L)'
;MVRKMTLKSALKKNLPAPIVETIRSLRGTAAWDPYKPIVLGEKDRAETRARFAEIDWHPDAPRRIIYGLIPTASLRNVGDHAQVVAIRQWIARHYPGEPVVELDKNVIIGCRDEIASRVRANDLVFLHSGGNLGDRGLWSETARRTMIEALPDNRIVSLPQTIFFSETPLGRYQKQVSQAVYGRHGHLTVMGRDDISGSLAGALFPRAQVITMPDFVLSLRKEEFTLAPQPENAGKIMACLRLDDESVFAPEERLKVVERIGIPATLFDTTLDAPIEADARYGVVHDTLALFDAHEAVVTDRFHGLIFGVICRKPVVVLRTVDHKLTSAVAWFKDIPNVQFCDHLDDLAATLERVRATPVETYPDFNALYFDRLPGLVEEMERCAGEPPFVMPAVPSPQGNHSRQPLNMRSVAGKAKRRLLRAAGMTAPTVPQLKSFGSSDPDKLSDDELLAFMRHDAHRIEKSFYNRIFHAKRDYYEERRKNVRDCIALLKQRGHDMSEPTIAWADLIASRFENLEREFIEPNSTAARAFDPFRMDAFIGLAATRRSSRVWATEQPSGEELTACAKKLIDAARWAPNSGDRQPWRFLIMTDPAEKHLLKHIKEQHCYDAPCLIFVGGDRRFYGGLGENEAGLHIDGGAAIMQMVLAAHAGNFGVCWNHFSRDLIESRPRNQEIYAEFARKMRIPDHIEPVAIIAFGAAAFHPPVPPRMAVESLLIGDDRAK
;
A
#
# COMPACT_ATOMS: atom_id res chain seq x y z
N MET A 1 -20.07 66.40 20.22
CA MET A 1 -20.63 65.18 19.59
C MET A 1 -19.53 64.45 18.83
N VAL A 2 -18.89 63.46 19.45
CA VAL A 2 -17.95 62.55 18.76
C VAL A 2 -18.67 61.22 18.60
N ARG A 3 -19.01 60.86 17.36
CA ARG A 3 -19.70 59.59 17.04
C ARG A 3 -18.80 58.42 17.44
N LYS A 4 -19.29 57.52 18.31
CA LYS A 4 -18.65 56.24 18.63
C LYS A 4 -18.44 55.45 17.34
N MET A 5 -17.20 55.27 16.92
CA MET A 5 -16.83 54.30 15.87
C MET A 5 -17.22 52.89 16.36
N THR A 6 -17.87 52.12 15.49
CA THR A 6 -18.17 50.73 15.78
C THR A 6 -16.90 49.88 15.59
N LEU A 7 -16.78 48.78 16.33
CA LEU A 7 -15.65 47.83 16.24
C LEU A 7 -15.36 47.41 14.77
N LYS A 8 -16.43 47.32 13.97
CA LYS A 8 -16.41 47.00 12.53
C LYS A 8 -15.74 48.10 11.68
N SER A 9 -15.90 49.37 12.03
CA SER A 9 -15.20 50.48 11.35
C SER A 9 -13.74 50.62 11.78
N ALA A 10 -13.41 50.20 13.01
CA ALA A 10 -12.03 50.17 13.51
C ALA A 10 -11.22 49.03 12.87
N LEU A 11 -11.82 47.84 12.71
CA LEU A 11 -11.18 46.68 12.07
C LEU A 11 -10.89 46.89 10.58
N LYS A 12 -11.76 47.59 9.85
CA LYS A 12 -11.57 47.88 8.41
C LYS A 12 -10.41 48.84 8.11
N LYS A 13 -10.02 49.69 9.07
CA LYS A 13 -9.01 50.73 8.85
C LYS A 13 -7.59 50.30 9.25
N ASN A 14 -7.47 49.24 10.06
CA ASN A 14 -6.21 48.80 10.68
C ASN A 14 -5.78 47.37 10.30
N LEU A 15 -6.53 46.66 9.43
CA LEU A 15 -6.14 45.34 8.95
C LEU A 15 -5.49 45.43 7.57
N PRO A 16 -4.30 44.84 7.36
CA PRO A 16 -3.68 44.71 6.04
C PRO A 16 -4.64 44.06 5.03
N ALA A 17 -4.60 44.52 3.77
CA ALA A 17 -5.46 44.02 2.69
C ALA A 17 -5.56 42.48 2.61
N PRO A 18 -4.48 41.69 2.80
CA PRO A 18 -4.55 40.23 2.75
C PRO A 18 -5.45 39.61 3.83
N ILE A 19 -5.53 40.22 5.02
CA ILE A 19 -6.37 39.71 6.11
C ILE A 19 -7.84 40.04 5.85
N VAL A 20 -8.12 41.20 5.25
CA VAL A 20 -9.48 41.57 4.82
C VAL A 20 -9.97 40.64 3.70
N GLU A 21 -9.06 40.22 2.81
CA GLU A 21 -9.32 39.26 1.74
C GLU A 21 -9.54 37.84 2.28
N THR A 22 -8.74 37.43 3.27
CA THR A 22 -8.91 36.16 4.00
C THR A 22 -10.23 36.10 4.77
N ILE A 23 -10.66 37.20 5.38
CA ILE A 23 -11.96 37.26 6.07
C ILE A 23 -13.13 37.28 5.07
N ARG A 24 -12.92 37.79 3.85
CA ARG A 24 -13.89 37.70 2.76
C ARG A 24 -13.99 36.29 2.18
N SER A 25 -12.87 35.57 2.05
CA SER A 25 -12.89 34.16 1.60
C SER A 25 -13.55 33.23 2.62
N LEU A 26 -13.61 33.63 3.89
CA LEU A 26 -14.34 32.93 4.95
C LEU A 26 -15.85 33.24 4.99
N ARG A 27 -16.37 34.13 4.13
CA ARG A 27 -17.80 34.45 4.07
C ARG A 27 -18.44 33.93 2.78
N GLY A 28 -19.15 32.80 2.91
CA GLY A 28 -20.32 32.51 2.08
C GLY A 28 -20.18 31.34 1.12
N THR A 29 -19.93 30.14 1.62
CA THR A 29 -20.49 28.92 1.02
C THR A 29 -21.24 28.19 2.14
N ALA A 30 -22.44 27.70 1.84
CA ALA A 30 -23.17 26.84 2.77
C ALA A 30 -22.24 25.73 3.28
N ALA A 31 -22.34 25.35 4.55
CA ALA A 31 -21.53 24.28 5.14
C ALA A 31 -21.50 23.09 4.18
N TRP A 32 -20.34 22.83 3.57
CA TRP A 32 -20.16 21.72 2.63
C TRP A 32 -20.47 20.44 3.39
N ASP A 33 -21.58 19.81 3.02
CA ASP A 33 -21.94 18.51 3.55
C ASP A 33 -21.29 17.45 2.65
N PRO A 34 -20.20 16.80 3.12
CA PRO A 34 -19.46 15.84 2.30
C PRO A 34 -20.28 14.57 2.01
N TYR A 35 -21.41 14.37 2.70
CA TYR A 35 -22.29 13.22 2.49
C TYR A 35 -23.37 13.47 1.43
N LYS A 36 -23.59 14.72 1.01
CA LYS A 36 -24.55 15.05 -0.05
C LYS A 36 -24.00 14.69 -1.43
N PRO A 37 -24.85 14.21 -2.36
CA PRO A 37 -24.48 14.04 -3.75
C PRO A 37 -23.95 15.36 -4.34
N ILE A 38 -22.98 15.27 -5.25
CA ILE A 38 -22.51 16.44 -5.99
C ILE A 38 -23.63 16.90 -6.92
N VAL A 39 -23.97 18.17 -6.81
CA VAL A 39 -25.01 18.81 -7.63
C VAL A 39 -24.39 20.02 -8.32
N LEU A 40 -24.62 20.15 -9.63
CA LEU A 40 -24.16 21.30 -10.40
C LEU A 40 -24.88 22.59 -9.98
N GLY A 41 -24.13 23.68 -9.92
CA GLY A 41 -24.68 25.03 -9.73
C GLY A 41 -25.53 25.48 -10.93
N GLU A 42 -26.32 26.55 -10.77
CA GLU A 42 -27.25 27.02 -11.82
C GLU A 42 -26.55 27.33 -13.16
N LYS A 43 -25.40 28.02 -13.10
CA LYS A 43 -24.60 28.33 -14.29
C LYS A 43 -24.11 27.05 -14.99
N ASP A 44 -23.48 26.16 -14.23
CA ASP A 44 -22.96 24.90 -14.77
C ASP A 44 -24.08 24.03 -15.35
N ARG A 45 -25.28 24.02 -14.74
CA ARG A 45 -26.45 23.32 -15.29
C ARG A 45 -26.90 23.88 -16.63
N ALA A 46 -26.95 25.21 -16.77
CA ALA A 46 -27.35 25.85 -18.02
C ALA A 46 -26.36 25.54 -19.15
N GLU A 47 -25.06 25.68 -18.90
CA GLU A 47 -24.01 25.33 -19.87
C GLU A 47 -24.05 23.84 -20.22
N THR A 48 -24.29 22.99 -19.22
CA THR A 48 -24.40 21.55 -19.41
C THR A 48 -25.60 21.17 -20.28
N ARG A 49 -26.76 21.81 -20.09
CA ARG A 49 -27.94 21.59 -20.94
C ARG A 49 -27.73 22.07 -22.37
N ALA A 50 -27.01 23.19 -22.55
CA ALA A 50 -26.64 23.66 -23.88
C ALA A 50 -25.74 22.64 -24.60
N ARG A 51 -24.67 22.17 -23.94
CA ARG A 51 -23.82 21.10 -24.48
C ARG A 51 -24.61 19.83 -24.80
N PHE A 52 -25.50 19.40 -23.90
CA PHE A 52 -26.33 18.21 -24.14
C PHE A 52 -27.20 18.34 -25.40
N ALA A 53 -27.74 19.54 -25.68
CA ALA A 53 -28.57 19.77 -26.86
C ALA A 53 -27.79 19.71 -28.18
N GLU A 54 -26.48 19.96 -28.16
CA GLU A 54 -25.59 19.92 -29.32
C GLU A 54 -25.03 18.52 -29.61
N ILE A 55 -25.23 17.55 -28.71
CA ILE A 55 -24.77 16.18 -28.90
C ILE A 55 -25.51 15.55 -30.09
N ASP A 56 -24.74 15.09 -31.08
CA ASP A 56 -25.26 14.21 -32.12
C ASP A 56 -25.49 12.82 -31.52
N TRP A 57 -26.77 12.46 -31.38
CA TRP A 57 -27.19 11.16 -30.88
C TRP A 57 -27.22 10.10 -31.98
N HIS A 58 -26.88 10.43 -33.22
CA HIS A 58 -26.82 9.51 -34.36
C HIS A 58 -28.08 8.63 -34.47
N PRO A 59 -29.27 9.23 -34.69
CA PRO A 59 -30.55 8.53 -34.59
C PRO A 59 -30.67 7.37 -35.60
N ASP A 60 -30.01 7.47 -36.74
CA ASP A 60 -30.08 6.47 -37.82
C ASP A 60 -29.10 5.30 -37.64
N ALA A 61 -28.20 5.38 -36.65
CA ALA A 61 -27.24 4.31 -36.40
C ALA A 61 -27.91 3.07 -35.78
N PRO A 62 -27.58 1.86 -36.26
CA PRO A 62 -28.17 0.63 -35.74
C PRO A 62 -27.75 0.35 -34.29
N ARG A 63 -26.49 0.63 -33.94
CA ARG A 63 -25.93 0.58 -32.59
C ARG A 63 -24.97 1.75 -32.39
N ARG A 64 -24.87 2.27 -31.17
CA ARG A 64 -23.96 3.36 -30.80
C ARG A 64 -23.10 2.94 -29.61
N ILE A 65 -21.94 3.56 -29.51
CA ILE A 65 -21.12 3.50 -28.31
C ILE A 65 -21.38 4.75 -27.48
N ILE A 66 -21.78 4.58 -26.22
CA ILE A 66 -21.89 5.69 -25.27
C ILE A 66 -20.60 5.75 -24.47
N TYR A 67 -19.80 6.78 -24.68
CA TYR A 67 -18.54 6.97 -23.96
C TYR A 67 -18.70 8.06 -22.90
N GLY A 68 -18.83 7.64 -21.64
CA GLY A 68 -19.13 8.52 -20.52
C GLY A 68 -17.94 8.82 -19.60
N LEU A 69 -18.12 9.86 -18.78
CA LEU A 69 -17.18 10.35 -17.76
C LEU A 69 -15.93 11.02 -18.33
N ILE A 70 -16.03 11.54 -19.54
CA ILE A 70 -14.93 12.19 -20.23
C ILE A 70 -14.49 13.41 -19.40
N PRO A 71 -13.17 13.64 -19.24
CA PRO A 71 -12.62 14.87 -18.69
C PRO A 71 -13.27 16.11 -19.30
N THR A 72 -13.79 17.00 -18.46
CA THR A 72 -14.29 18.31 -18.93
C THR A 72 -13.14 19.15 -19.48
N ALA A 73 -13.47 20.17 -20.26
CA ALA A 73 -12.52 21.17 -20.75
C ALA A 73 -11.71 21.86 -19.63
N SER A 74 -12.20 21.86 -18.38
CA SER A 74 -11.51 22.46 -17.24
C SER A 74 -10.35 21.62 -16.67
N LEU A 75 -10.18 20.37 -17.08
CA LEU A 75 -9.08 19.52 -16.62
C LEU A 75 -7.78 19.88 -17.33
N ARG A 76 -6.68 19.77 -16.59
CA ARG A 76 -5.34 20.21 -17.01
C ARG A 76 -4.34 19.06 -17.16
N ASN A 77 -4.70 17.87 -16.69
CA ASN A 77 -3.78 16.75 -16.65
C ASN A 77 -3.74 16.01 -17.98
N VAL A 78 -2.63 16.10 -18.69
CA VAL A 78 -2.40 15.45 -20.00
C VAL A 78 -2.66 13.95 -19.95
N GLY A 79 -2.39 13.29 -18.83
CA GLY A 79 -2.66 11.86 -18.66
C GLY A 79 -4.14 11.50 -18.78
N ASP A 80 -5.03 12.28 -18.14
CA ASP A 80 -6.48 12.08 -18.26
C ASP A 80 -6.95 12.29 -19.71
N HIS A 81 -6.39 13.28 -20.41
CA HIS A 81 -6.70 13.52 -21.82
C HIS A 81 -6.10 12.47 -22.76
N ALA A 82 -4.93 11.92 -22.44
CA ALA A 82 -4.32 10.80 -23.17
C ALA A 82 -5.21 9.55 -23.10
N GLN A 83 -5.89 9.31 -21.98
CA GLN A 83 -6.89 8.23 -21.88
C GLN A 83 -8.06 8.46 -22.82
N VAL A 84 -8.51 9.70 -23.01
CA VAL A 84 -9.55 10.01 -23.99
C VAL A 84 -9.08 9.65 -25.40
N VAL A 85 -7.89 10.10 -25.79
CA VAL A 85 -7.32 9.81 -27.11
C VAL A 85 -7.14 8.31 -27.31
N ALA A 86 -6.60 7.60 -26.32
CA ALA A 86 -6.38 6.16 -26.37
C ALA A 86 -7.66 5.36 -26.53
N ILE A 87 -8.68 5.65 -25.72
CA ILE A 87 -9.98 4.99 -25.78
C ILE A 87 -10.67 5.31 -27.12
N ARG A 88 -10.56 6.55 -27.62
CA ARG A 88 -11.15 6.96 -28.90
C ARG A 88 -10.58 6.20 -30.07
N GLN A 89 -9.25 6.11 -30.15
CA GLN A 89 -8.58 5.36 -31.19
C GLN A 89 -8.87 3.86 -31.08
N TRP A 90 -8.87 3.31 -29.86
CA TRP A 90 -9.24 1.92 -29.64
C TRP A 90 -10.69 1.63 -30.09
N ILE A 91 -11.67 2.45 -29.70
CA ILE A 91 -13.07 2.28 -30.16
C ILE A 91 -13.12 2.30 -31.69
N ALA A 92 -12.43 3.25 -32.34
CA ALA A 92 -12.40 3.34 -33.80
C ALA A 92 -11.81 2.09 -34.47
N ARG A 93 -10.83 1.43 -33.85
CA ARG A 93 -10.22 0.18 -34.34
C ARG A 93 -11.13 -1.03 -34.17
N HIS A 94 -11.86 -1.13 -33.05
CA HIS A 94 -12.57 -2.35 -32.66
C HIS A 94 -14.08 -2.32 -32.86
N TYR A 95 -14.69 -1.14 -32.99
CA TYR A 95 -16.11 -0.97 -33.29
C TYR A 95 -16.28 -0.11 -34.56
N PRO A 96 -15.69 -0.53 -35.70
CA PRO A 96 -15.77 0.23 -36.93
C PRO A 96 -17.23 0.36 -37.39
N GLY A 97 -17.66 1.58 -37.69
CA GLY A 97 -19.03 1.88 -38.14
C GLY A 97 -20.04 2.14 -37.03
N GLU A 98 -19.66 2.00 -35.76
CA GLU A 98 -20.50 2.42 -34.63
C GLU A 98 -20.14 3.84 -34.21
N PRO A 99 -21.06 4.81 -34.38
CA PRO A 99 -20.77 6.17 -33.96
C PRO A 99 -20.74 6.26 -32.42
N VAL A 100 -19.97 7.22 -31.93
CA VAL A 100 -19.68 7.36 -30.50
C VAL A 100 -20.28 8.64 -29.98
N VAL A 101 -21.15 8.51 -28.98
CA VAL A 101 -21.74 9.61 -28.23
C VAL A 101 -20.89 9.88 -27.01
N GLU A 102 -20.28 11.07 -26.94
CA GLU A 102 -19.38 11.48 -25.87
C GLU A 102 -20.11 12.27 -24.77
N LEU A 103 -19.96 11.83 -23.51
CA LEU A 103 -20.59 12.46 -22.36
C LEU A 103 -19.55 12.84 -21.30
N ASP A 104 -19.38 14.15 -21.09
CA ASP A 104 -18.54 14.66 -20.00
C ASP A 104 -19.21 14.47 -18.62
N LYS A 105 -18.41 14.57 -17.55
CA LYS A 105 -18.86 14.35 -16.16
C LYS A 105 -20.02 15.26 -15.75
N ASN A 106 -20.04 16.51 -16.21
CA ASN A 106 -21.10 17.46 -15.88
C ASN A 106 -22.37 17.15 -16.66
N VAL A 107 -22.27 16.82 -17.96
CA VAL A 107 -23.41 16.36 -18.77
C VAL A 107 -24.12 15.18 -18.11
N ILE A 108 -23.36 14.22 -17.62
CA ILE A 108 -23.91 13.07 -16.90
C ILE A 108 -24.65 13.48 -15.63
N ILE A 109 -24.04 14.32 -14.79
CA ILE A 109 -24.64 14.73 -13.50
C ILE A 109 -25.86 15.64 -13.73
N GLY A 110 -25.81 16.52 -14.73
CA GLY A 110 -26.82 17.55 -14.98
C GLY A 110 -28.00 17.11 -15.84
N CYS A 111 -27.84 16.06 -16.64
CA CYS A 111 -28.81 15.61 -17.64
C CYS A 111 -29.16 14.11 -17.51
N ARG A 112 -29.17 13.59 -16.28
CA ARG A 112 -29.42 12.16 -15.99
C ARG A 112 -30.65 11.60 -16.73
N ASP A 113 -31.79 12.26 -16.57
CA ASP A 113 -33.07 11.74 -17.07
C ASP A 113 -33.17 11.91 -18.60
N GLU A 114 -32.60 13.00 -19.13
CA GLU A 114 -32.50 13.20 -20.58
C GLU A 114 -31.58 12.15 -21.22
N ILE A 115 -30.44 11.82 -20.62
CA ILE A 115 -29.57 10.72 -21.08
C ILE A 115 -30.34 9.40 -21.07
N ALA A 116 -31.03 9.07 -19.99
CA ALA A 116 -31.82 7.84 -19.88
C ALA A 116 -32.88 7.73 -21.00
N SER A 117 -33.49 8.86 -21.40
CA SER A 117 -34.45 8.88 -22.51
C SER A 117 -33.84 8.76 -23.91
N ARG A 118 -32.54 9.04 -24.06
CA ARG A 118 -31.84 9.06 -25.37
C ARG A 118 -31.04 7.80 -25.64
N VAL A 119 -30.53 7.15 -24.60
CA VAL A 119 -29.83 5.87 -24.69
C VAL A 119 -30.83 4.76 -25.02
N ARG A 120 -30.46 3.88 -25.95
CA ARG A 120 -31.27 2.74 -26.42
C ARG A 120 -30.78 1.48 -25.76
N ALA A 121 -31.64 0.47 -25.67
CA ALA A 121 -31.31 -0.81 -25.02
C ALA A 121 -30.11 -1.53 -25.64
N ASN A 122 -29.85 -1.35 -26.93
CA ASN A 122 -28.75 -2.00 -27.65
C ASN A 122 -27.45 -1.20 -27.66
N ASP A 123 -27.41 0.02 -27.10
CA ASP A 123 -26.18 0.79 -27.00
C ASP A 123 -25.21 0.16 -26.00
N LEU A 124 -23.92 0.16 -26.33
CA LEU A 124 -22.84 -0.29 -25.45
C LEU A 124 -22.22 0.92 -24.75
N VAL A 125 -22.16 0.86 -23.41
CA VAL A 125 -21.66 1.97 -22.59
C VAL A 125 -20.25 1.67 -22.09
N PHE A 126 -19.30 2.54 -22.42
CA PHE A 126 -17.98 2.56 -21.80
C PHE A 126 -17.86 3.73 -20.85
N LEU A 127 -17.47 3.48 -19.60
CA LEU A 127 -17.17 4.52 -18.63
C LEU A 127 -15.66 4.73 -18.56
N HIS A 128 -15.22 5.98 -18.71
CA HIS A 128 -13.82 6.40 -18.80
C HIS A 128 -12.90 5.74 -17.76
N SER A 129 -11.72 5.31 -18.23
CA SER A 129 -10.60 4.76 -17.46
C SER A 129 -10.04 5.80 -16.46
N GLY A 130 -9.20 5.39 -15.51
CA GLY A 130 -8.35 6.32 -14.76
C GLY A 130 -8.28 6.09 -13.25
N GLY A 131 -7.80 7.12 -12.53
CA GLY A 131 -7.54 7.05 -11.08
C GLY A 131 -8.68 7.57 -10.21
N ASN A 132 -9.94 7.37 -10.61
CA ASN A 132 -11.06 8.20 -10.14
C ASN A 132 -12.27 7.43 -9.56
N LEU A 133 -12.20 6.11 -9.40
CA LEU A 133 -13.21 5.32 -8.70
C LEU A 133 -12.90 5.32 -7.19
N GLY A 134 -13.65 6.11 -6.42
CA GLY A 134 -13.37 6.26 -5.00
C GLY A 134 -13.80 7.58 -4.37
N ASP A 135 -13.52 7.74 -3.08
CA ASP A 135 -13.85 8.95 -2.30
C ASP A 135 -12.86 10.11 -2.53
N ARG A 136 -11.71 9.85 -3.16
CA ARG A 136 -10.82 10.92 -3.67
C ARG A 136 -11.26 11.46 -5.03
N GLY A 137 -12.11 10.72 -5.74
CA GLY A 137 -12.57 11.03 -7.09
C GLY A 137 -14.07 11.33 -7.16
N LEU A 138 -14.67 11.90 -6.09
CA LEU A 138 -16.12 11.96 -5.92
C LEU A 138 -16.89 12.54 -7.09
N TRP A 139 -16.34 13.51 -7.81
CA TRP A 139 -16.98 14.04 -9.01
C TRP A 139 -17.13 13.00 -10.12
N SER A 140 -16.07 12.21 -10.36
CA SER A 140 -16.10 11.13 -11.35
C SER A 140 -16.93 9.95 -10.85
N GLU A 141 -16.82 9.61 -9.57
CA GLU A 141 -17.61 8.53 -8.97
C GLU A 141 -19.11 8.86 -8.91
N THR A 142 -19.47 10.13 -8.69
CA THR A 142 -20.87 10.58 -8.77
C THR A 142 -21.40 10.40 -10.19
N ALA A 143 -20.68 10.89 -11.21
CA ALA A 143 -21.07 10.68 -12.61
C ALA A 143 -21.16 9.18 -12.96
N ARG A 144 -20.24 8.35 -12.46
CA ARG A 144 -20.23 6.90 -12.64
C ARG A 144 -21.51 6.25 -12.12
N ARG A 145 -21.85 6.55 -10.86
CA ARG A 145 -23.08 6.06 -10.22
C ARG A 145 -24.32 6.54 -10.97
N THR A 146 -24.35 7.81 -11.38
CA THR A 146 -25.46 8.37 -12.14
C THR A 146 -25.70 7.59 -13.44
N MET A 147 -24.66 7.26 -14.21
CA MET A 147 -24.81 6.43 -15.42
C MET A 147 -25.32 5.02 -15.10
N ILE A 148 -24.74 4.37 -14.10
CA ILE A 148 -25.12 3.01 -13.70
C ILE A 148 -26.58 2.97 -13.21
N GLU A 149 -27.03 3.96 -12.46
CA GLU A 149 -28.42 4.03 -11.99
C GLU A 149 -29.41 4.42 -13.08
N ALA A 150 -28.99 5.24 -14.05
CA ALA A 150 -29.86 5.75 -15.11
C ALA A 150 -30.12 4.72 -16.21
N LEU A 151 -29.22 3.74 -16.38
CA LEU A 151 -29.21 2.80 -17.49
C LEU A 151 -29.19 1.34 -17.01
N PRO A 152 -30.21 0.88 -16.26
CA PRO A 152 -30.17 -0.38 -15.51
C PRO A 152 -30.05 -1.65 -16.39
N ASP A 153 -30.54 -1.57 -17.63
CA ASP A 153 -30.61 -2.69 -18.57
C ASP A 153 -29.52 -2.59 -19.65
N ASN A 154 -28.80 -1.47 -19.73
CA ASN A 154 -27.72 -1.32 -20.70
C ASN A 154 -26.50 -2.10 -20.26
N ARG A 155 -25.72 -2.53 -21.24
CA ARG A 155 -24.42 -3.11 -21.00
C ARG A 155 -23.42 -2.01 -20.66
N ILE A 156 -22.87 -2.02 -19.43
CA ILE A 156 -21.94 -1.01 -18.95
C ILE A 156 -20.58 -1.64 -18.64
N VAL A 157 -19.55 -1.08 -19.25
CA VAL A 157 -18.15 -1.48 -19.05
C VAL A 157 -17.37 -0.31 -18.46
N SER A 158 -17.09 -0.40 -17.16
CA SER A 158 -16.21 0.54 -16.48
C SER A 158 -14.76 0.17 -16.74
N LEU A 159 -14.15 0.87 -17.70
CA LEU A 159 -12.76 0.70 -18.14
C LEU A 159 -11.76 0.85 -16.96
N PRO A 160 -10.49 0.39 -17.11
CA PRO A 160 -9.55 0.18 -16.01
C PRO A 160 -9.48 1.34 -15.00
N GLN A 161 -9.82 1.06 -13.75
CA GLN A 161 -9.81 2.03 -12.65
C GLN A 161 -8.76 1.70 -11.60
N THR A 162 -8.13 2.74 -11.04
CA THR A 162 -7.59 2.63 -9.67
C THR A 162 -8.72 2.82 -8.69
N ILE A 163 -8.92 1.83 -7.81
CA ILE A 163 -9.99 1.83 -6.82
C ILE A 163 -9.44 2.22 -5.45
N PHE A 164 -10.01 3.25 -4.84
CA PHE A 164 -9.61 3.67 -3.48
C PHE A 164 -10.77 4.28 -2.70
N PHE A 165 -11.10 3.67 -1.56
CA PHE A 165 -11.99 4.28 -0.56
C PHE A 165 -11.21 4.44 0.75
N SER A 166 -11.15 5.67 1.29
CA SER A 166 -10.46 5.90 2.56
C SER A 166 -11.20 5.25 3.74
N GLU A 167 -10.44 4.93 4.79
CA GLU A 167 -11.00 4.46 6.08
C GLU A 167 -11.57 5.59 6.94
N THR A 168 -11.84 6.76 6.36
CA THR A 168 -12.56 7.83 7.05
C THR A 168 -14.07 7.52 7.09
N PRO A 169 -14.86 8.15 7.98
CA PRO A 169 -16.31 8.02 7.95
C PRO A 169 -16.92 8.33 6.57
N LEU A 170 -16.41 9.37 5.89
CA LEU A 170 -16.81 9.73 4.54
C LEU A 170 -16.45 8.62 3.54
N GLY A 171 -15.22 8.13 3.56
CA GLY A 171 -14.78 7.08 2.65
C GLY A 171 -15.57 5.78 2.80
N ARG A 172 -15.87 5.36 4.04
CA ARG A 172 -16.75 4.21 4.32
C ARG A 172 -18.18 4.41 3.82
N TYR A 173 -18.75 5.60 4.04
CA TYR A 173 -20.08 5.94 3.52
C TYR A 173 -20.09 5.89 1.99
N GLN A 174 -19.13 6.53 1.34
CA GLN A 174 -19.04 6.56 -0.12
C GLN A 174 -18.83 5.16 -0.71
N LYS A 175 -18.04 4.31 -0.04
CA LYS A 175 -17.91 2.89 -0.37
C LYS A 175 -19.27 2.18 -0.35
N GLN A 176 -20.04 2.33 0.72
CA GLN A 176 -21.37 1.72 0.83
C GLN A 176 -22.33 2.20 -0.27
N VAL A 177 -22.30 3.50 -0.61
CA VAL A 177 -23.11 4.04 -1.71
C VAL A 177 -22.73 3.40 -3.05
N SER A 178 -21.43 3.29 -3.38
CA SER A 178 -21.01 2.60 -4.60
C SER A 178 -21.46 1.13 -4.60
N GLN A 179 -21.30 0.40 -3.49
CA GLN A 179 -21.72 -1.00 -3.38
C GLN A 179 -23.22 -1.17 -3.64
N ALA A 180 -24.04 -0.28 -3.07
CA ALA A 180 -25.49 -0.30 -3.26
C ALA A 180 -25.90 -0.02 -4.71
N VAL A 181 -25.25 0.94 -5.38
CA VAL A 181 -25.55 1.29 -6.77
C VAL A 181 -25.11 0.17 -7.72
N TYR A 182 -23.86 -0.27 -7.60
CA TYR A 182 -23.27 -1.22 -8.54
C TYR A 182 -23.89 -2.61 -8.37
N GLY A 183 -24.23 -3.00 -7.13
CA GLY A 183 -24.86 -4.30 -6.84
C GLY A 183 -26.28 -4.47 -7.39
N ARG A 184 -26.92 -3.39 -7.85
CA ARG A 184 -28.25 -3.42 -8.47
C ARG A 184 -28.20 -3.60 -9.99
N HIS A 185 -27.04 -3.44 -10.61
CA HIS A 185 -26.91 -3.46 -12.06
C HIS A 185 -26.53 -4.86 -12.57
N GLY A 186 -27.35 -5.44 -13.45
CA GLY A 186 -27.20 -6.82 -13.93
C GLY A 186 -26.12 -7.02 -15.00
N HIS A 187 -25.80 -5.97 -15.77
CA HIS A 187 -24.88 -6.04 -16.92
C HIS A 187 -23.66 -5.14 -16.76
N LEU A 188 -23.06 -5.13 -15.55
CA LEU A 188 -21.92 -4.28 -15.21
C LEU A 188 -20.61 -5.06 -15.27
N THR A 189 -19.60 -4.50 -15.94
CA THR A 189 -18.20 -4.93 -15.85
C THR A 189 -17.37 -3.84 -15.18
N VAL A 190 -16.57 -4.19 -14.17
CA VAL A 190 -15.65 -3.27 -13.48
C VAL A 190 -14.22 -3.76 -13.65
N MET A 191 -13.39 -2.96 -14.32
CA MET A 191 -12.00 -3.31 -14.57
C MET A 191 -11.06 -2.68 -13.55
N GLY A 192 -10.22 -3.49 -12.91
CA GLY A 192 -9.10 -3.00 -12.10
C GLY A 192 -7.92 -2.63 -12.99
N ARG A 193 -7.30 -1.47 -12.74
CA ARG A 193 -6.10 -1.02 -13.48
C ARG A 193 -4.80 -1.70 -13.07
N ASP A 194 -4.85 -2.42 -11.95
CA ASP A 194 -3.75 -3.13 -11.32
C ASP A 194 -4.33 -4.24 -10.42
N ASP A 195 -3.50 -5.19 -9.98
CA ASP A 195 -3.96 -6.36 -9.21
C ASP A 195 -4.69 -5.99 -7.91
N ILE A 196 -4.30 -4.89 -7.26
CA ILE A 196 -4.98 -4.42 -6.04
C ILE A 196 -6.37 -3.93 -6.41
N SER A 197 -6.46 -3.06 -7.42
CA SER A 197 -7.74 -2.54 -7.90
C SER A 197 -8.67 -3.63 -8.43
N GLY A 198 -8.14 -4.65 -9.12
CA GLY A 198 -8.91 -5.80 -9.60
C GLY A 198 -9.46 -6.65 -8.46
N SER A 199 -8.62 -6.94 -7.46
CA SER A 199 -9.04 -7.66 -6.25
C SER A 199 -10.10 -6.88 -5.46
N LEU A 200 -9.94 -5.56 -5.36
CA LEU A 200 -10.92 -4.68 -4.73
C LEU A 200 -12.23 -4.64 -5.50
N ALA A 201 -12.21 -4.57 -6.83
CA ALA A 201 -13.41 -4.62 -7.65
C ALA A 201 -14.23 -5.88 -7.36
N GLY A 202 -13.58 -7.05 -7.34
CA GLY A 202 -14.24 -8.33 -7.05
C GLY A 202 -14.81 -8.40 -5.63
N ALA A 203 -14.09 -7.89 -4.63
CA ALA A 203 -14.55 -7.86 -3.25
C ALA A 203 -15.70 -6.86 -3.01
N LEU A 204 -15.69 -5.71 -3.69
CA LEU A 204 -16.67 -4.65 -3.50
C LEU A 204 -17.95 -4.88 -4.29
N PHE A 205 -17.84 -5.45 -5.50
CA PHE A 205 -18.92 -5.55 -6.46
C PHE A 205 -19.11 -7.00 -6.93
N PRO A 206 -19.54 -7.93 -6.05
CA PRO A 206 -19.57 -9.36 -6.36
C PRO A 206 -20.55 -9.77 -7.46
N ARG A 207 -21.46 -8.88 -7.86
CA ARG A 207 -22.40 -9.08 -8.98
C ARG A 207 -21.88 -8.55 -10.32
N ALA A 208 -20.87 -7.69 -10.30
CA ALA A 208 -20.25 -7.20 -11.52
C ALA A 208 -19.26 -8.24 -12.06
N GLN A 209 -19.10 -8.30 -13.37
CA GLN A 209 -17.97 -8.99 -13.96
C GLN A 209 -16.70 -8.19 -13.68
N VAL A 210 -15.60 -8.88 -13.33
CA VAL A 210 -14.36 -8.22 -12.91
C VAL A 210 -13.18 -8.78 -13.67
N ILE A 211 -12.40 -7.89 -14.29
CA ILE A 211 -11.14 -8.22 -14.94
C ILE A 211 -10.07 -7.21 -14.55
N THR A 212 -8.80 -7.58 -14.70
CA THR A 212 -7.66 -6.69 -14.45
C THR A 212 -6.95 -6.41 -15.77
N MET A 213 -6.74 -5.14 -16.09
CA MET A 213 -6.05 -4.69 -17.31
C MET A 213 -5.14 -3.50 -17.01
N PRO A 214 -4.09 -3.27 -17.80
CA PRO A 214 -3.21 -2.11 -17.62
C PRO A 214 -3.94 -0.79 -17.93
N ASP A 215 -3.27 0.33 -17.64
CA ASP A 215 -3.78 1.66 -17.97
C ASP A 215 -4.03 1.80 -19.48
N PHE A 216 -5.20 2.33 -19.84
CA PHE A 216 -5.66 2.38 -21.24
C PHE A 216 -4.75 3.21 -22.15
N VAL A 217 -3.95 4.15 -21.63
CA VAL A 217 -2.99 4.90 -22.44
C VAL A 217 -1.97 3.98 -23.13
N LEU A 218 -1.68 2.81 -22.57
CA LEU A 218 -0.80 1.81 -23.20
C LEU A 218 -1.37 1.20 -24.49
N SER A 219 -2.64 1.48 -24.85
CA SER A 219 -3.20 1.10 -26.14
C SER A 219 -2.77 2.03 -27.28
N LEU A 220 -2.13 3.17 -26.99
CA LEU A 220 -1.57 4.07 -28.00
C LEU A 220 -0.33 3.44 -28.63
N ARG A 221 -0.23 3.54 -29.97
CA ARG A 221 0.96 3.12 -30.70
C ARG A 221 1.74 4.35 -31.11
N LYS A 222 3.05 4.39 -30.84
CA LYS A 222 3.92 5.52 -31.23
C LYS A 222 3.79 5.82 -32.72
N GLU A 223 3.68 4.77 -33.53
CA GLU A 223 3.59 4.82 -34.99
C GLU A 223 2.32 5.49 -35.50
N GLU A 224 1.28 5.64 -34.66
CA GLU A 224 0.06 6.40 -34.98
C GLU A 224 0.25 7.91 -34.85
N PHE A 225 1.35 8.35 -34.23
CA PHE A 225 1.69 9.74 -34.09
C PHE A 225 2.88 10.06 -35.01
N THR A 226 2.69 11.00 -35.94
CA THR A 226 3.78 11.55 -36.75
C THR A 226 4.61 12.51 -35.91
N LEU A 227 5.41 11.97 -34.98
CA LEU A 227 6.18 12.77 -34.04
C LEU A 227 7.31 13.53 -34.76
N ALA A 228 7.20 14.85 -34.79
CA ALA A 228 8.21 15.71 -35.40
C ALA A 228 9.52 15.69 -34.59
N PRO A 229 10.69 15.62 -35.23
CA PRO A 229 11.98 15.74 -34.54
C PRO A 229 12.10 17.11 -33.85
N GLN A 230 12.58 17.13 -32.62
CA GLN A 230 12.91 18.35 -31.88
C GLN A 230 14.42 18.37 -31.58
N PRO A 231 15.27 18.78 -32.54
CA PRO A 231 16.73 18.70 -32.41
C PRO A 231 17.29 19.53 -31.25
N GLU A 232 16.57 20.56 -30.82
CA GLU A 232 16.90 21.36 -29.64
C GLU A 232 16.88 20.54 -28.34
N ASN A 233 16.23 19.37 -28.32
CA ASN A 233 16.13 18.47 -27.17
C ASN A 233 17.03 17.23 -27.31
N ALA A 234 17.76 17.09 -28.41
CA ALA A 234 18.74 16.03 -28.59
C ALA A 234 19.82 16.09 -27.49
N GLY A 235 20.18 14.94 -26.93
CA GLY A 235 21.14 14.86 -25.83
C GLY A 235 20.58 15.22 -24.45
N LYS A 236 19.30 15.63 -24.34
CA LYS A 236 18.69 16.01 -23.07
C LYS A 236 17.95 14.85 -22.40
N ILE A 237 17.83 14.95 -21.08
CA ILE A 237 16.99 14.05 -20.26
C ILE A 237 15.68 14.73 -19.89
N MET A 238 14.57 14.01 -20.04
CA MET A 238 13.24 14.48 -19.63
C MET A 238 13.04 14.26 -18.14
N ALA A 239 12.93 15.34 -17.36
CA ALA A 239 12.53 15.29 -15.96
C ALA A 239 11.02 15.58 -15.85
N CYS A 240 10.19 14.53 -15.92
CA CYS A 240 8.75 14.64 -15.80
C CYS A 240 8.32 14.56 -14.33
N LEU A 241 8.25 15.71 -13.65
CA LEU A 241 8.07 15.81 -12.20
C LEU A 241 6.80 16.57 -11.82
N ARG A 242 6.17 16.15 -10.73
CA ARG A 242 5.04 16.83 -10.11
C ARG A 242 5.47 18.15 -9.47
N LEU A 243 4.85 19.27 -9.84
CA LEU A 243 5.21 20.61 -9.35
C LEU A 243 4.32 21.15 -8.23
N ASP A 244 3.19 20.50 -7.95
CA ASP A 244 2.23 20.87 -6.91
C ASP A 244 2.62 20.34 -5.50
N ASP A 245 1.76 20.58 -4.52
CA ASP A 245 1.89 20.17 -3.11
C ASP A 245 1.65 18.67 -2.88
N GLU A 246 1.16 17.94 -3.88
CA GLU A 246 1.01 16.48 -3.85
C GLU A 246 2.31 15.73 -4.23
N SER A 247 3.39 16.44 -4.61
CA SER A 247 4.70 15.80 -4.81
C SER A 247 5.31 15.34 -3.48
N VAL A 248 6.07 14.25 -3.52
CA VAL A 248 6.93 13.83 -2.38
C VAL A 248 8.10 14.80 -2.20
N PHE A 249 8.48 15.50 -3.27
CA PHE A 249 9.68 16.32 -3.31
C PHE A 249 9.35 17.75 -2.94
N ALA A 250 10.05 18.27 -1.92
CA ALA A 250 10.10 19.72 -1.72
C ALA A 250 10.70 20.41 -2.95
N PRO A 251 10.43 21.71 -3.20
CA PRO A 251 11.04 22.45 -4.31
C PRO A 251 12.57 22.29 -4.40
N GLU A 252 13.26 22.28 -3.25
CA GLU A 252 14.71 22.06 -3.16
C GLU A 252 15.15 20.65 -3.57
N GLU A 253 14.32 19.63 -3.39
CA GLU A 253 14.62 18.26 -3.79
C GLU A 253 14.43 18.05 -5.30
N ARG A 254 13.50 18.77 -5.94
CA ARG A 254 13.34 18.77 -7.40
C ARG A 254 14.55 19.36 -8.10
N LEU A 255 15.12 20.43 -7.54
CA LEU A 255 16.38 20.99 -8.03
C LEU A 255 17.51 19.94 -7.95
N LYS A 256 17.60 19.19 -6.85
CA LYS A 256 18.57 18.09 -6.71
C LYS A 256 18.35 16.97 -7.72
N VAL A 257 17.11 16.68 -8.12
CA VAL A 257 16.83 15.73 -9.20
C VAL A 257 17.47 16.23 -10.49
N VAL A 258 17.19 17.48 -10.88
CA VAL A 258 17.76 18.09 -12.10
C VAL A 258 19.29 18.16 -12.05
N GLU A 259 19.87 18.55 -10.91
CA GLU A 259 21.33 18.58 -10.71
C GLU A 259 21.97 17.20 -10.90
N ARG A 260 21.32 16.14 -10.42
CA ARG A 260 21.86 14.77 -10.48
C ARG A 260 21.62 14.04 -11.79
N ILE A 261 20.58 14.43 -12.54
CA ILE A 261 20.40 13.99 -13.92
C ILE A 261 21.59 14.44 -14.77
N GLY A 262 22.18 15.59 -14.44
CA GLY A 262 23.18 16.25 -15.26
C GLY A 262 22.50 17.15 -16.29
N ILE A 263 23.15 18.28 -16.60
CA ILE A 263 22.67 19.20 -17.63
C ILE A 263 23.24 18.73 -18.98
N PRO A 264 22.42 18.65 -20.04
CA PRO A 264 21.11 19.30 -20.18
C PRO A 264 19.89 18.43 -19.85
N ALA A 265 18.92 19.00 -19.14
CA ALA A 265 17.63 18.36 -18.82
C ALA A 265 16.45 19.31 -19.05
N THR A 266 15.27 18.75 -19.35
CA THR A 266 14.01 19.49 -19.55
C THR A 266 13.05 19.14 -18.43
N LEU A 267 12.52 20.15 -17.73
CA LEU A 267 11.51 19.95 -16.69
C LEU A 267 10.10 20.00 -17.31
N PHE A 268 9.27 19.01 -16.99
CA PHE A 268 7.90 18.92 -17.48
C PHE A 268 6.95 18.43 -16.39
N ASP A 269 5.76 19.01 -16.29
CA ASP A 269 4.65 18.46 -15.50
C ASP A 269 3.52 18.02 -16.44
N THR A 270 3.00 16.81 -16.22
CA THR A 270 1.77 16.34 -16.86
C THR A 270 0.54 17.19 -16.56
N THR A 271 0.58 18.10 -15.59
CA THR A 271 -0.50 19.05 -15.29
C THR A 271 -0.12 20.42 -15.84
N LEU A 272 -0.80 20.86 -16.91
CA LEU A 272 -0.50 22.12 -17.58
C LEU A 272 -1.08 23.33 -16.82
N ASP A 273 -0.56 24.53 -17.13
CA ASP A 273 -1.08 25.77 -16.55
C ASP A 273 -2.49 26.11 -17.03
N ALA A 274 -2.75 25.85 -18.31
CA ALA A 274 -4.03 26.07 -18.95
C ALA A 274 -4.87 24.77 -19.01
N PRO A 275 -6.21 24.88 -18.92
CA PRO A 275 -7.11 23.76 -19.22
C PRO A 275 -6.94 23.24 -20.65
N ILE A 276 -7.21 21.96 -20.84
CA ILE A 276 -7.12 21.29 -22.15
C ILE A 276 -8.54 21.14 -22.71
N GLU A 277 -8.86 21.99 -23.67
CA GLU A 277 -10.12 21.96 -24.40
C GLU A 277 -10.29 20.65 -25.19
N ALA A 278 -11.54 20.29 -25.47
CA ALA A 278 -11.88 18.99 -26.05
C ALA A 278 -11.29 18.77 -27.45
N ASP A 279 -11.24 19.82 -28.26
CA ASP A 279 -10.68 19.85 -29.61
C ASP A 279 -9.14 19.87 -29.61
N ALA A 280 -8.52 20.45 -28.58
CA ALA A 280 -7.07 20.51 -28.43
C ALA A 280 -6.44 19.21 -27.90
N ARG A 281 -7.22 18.26 -27.36
CA ARG A 281 -6.72 17.05 -26.68
C ARG A 281 -5.71 16.26 -27.49
N TYR A 282 -6.02 15.99 -28.77
CA TYR A 282 -5.14 15.21 -29.63
C TYR A 282 -3.80 15.93 -29.85
N GLY A 283 -3.83 17.24 -30.14
CA GLY A 283 -2.63 18.04 -30.32
C GLY A 283 -1.76 18.06 -29.06
N VAL A 284 -2.34 18.27 -27.88
CA VAL A 284 -1.60 18.27 -26.62
C VAL A 284 -0.94 16.91 -26.33
N VAL A 285 -1.65 15.80 -26.57
CA VAL A 285 -1.11 14.44 -26.38
C VAL A 285 0.00 14.17 -27.41
N HIS A 286 -0.22 14.54 -28.67
CA HIS A 286 0.78 14.45 -29.74
C HIS A 286 2.06 15.20 -29.37
N ASP A 287 1.94 16.46 -28.97
CA ASP A 287 3.09 17.31 -28.64
C ASP A 287 3.82 16.82 -27.39
N THR A 288 3.07 16.26 -26.42
CA THR A 288 3.67 15.61 -25.24
C THR A 288 4.46 14.36 -25.63
N LEU A 289 3.92 13.49 -26.48
CA LEU A 289 4.66 12.32 -26.97
C LEU A 289 5.87 12.72 -27.81
N ALA A 290 5.76 13.75 -28.64
CA ALA A 290 6.87 14.28 -29.44
C ALA A 290 7.98 14.82 -28.53
N LEU A 291 7.60 15.54 -27.47
CA LEU A 291 8.53 16.02 -26.47
C LEU A 291 9.25 14.86 -25.78
N PHE A 292 8.53 13.83 -25.31
CA PHE A 292 9.16 12.65 -24.69
C PHE A 292 10.06 11.89 -25.67
N ASP A 293 9.64 11.77 -26.94
CA ASP A 293 10.42 11.09 -27.97
C ASP A 293 11.71 11.82 -28.36
N ALA A 294 11.76 13.13 -28.18
CA ALA A 294 12.96 13.92 -28.47
C ALA A 294 14.09 13.76 -27.44
N HIS A 295 13.79 13.20 -26.25
CA HIS A 295 14.77 13.06 -25.17
C HIS A 295 15.44 11.68 -25.16
N GLU A 296 16.64 11.59 -24.59
CA GLU A 296 17.41 10.35 -24.53
C GLU A 296 16.88 9.37 -23.46
N ALA A 297 16.36 9.90 -22.36
CA ALA A 297 15.79 9.13 -21.27
C ALA A 297 14.77 9.98 -20.50
N VAL A 298 13.96 9.31 -19.68
CA VAL A 298 12.93 9.91 -18.85
C VAL A 298 13.22 9.63 -17.38
N VAL A 299 13.17 10.64 -16.54
CA VAL A 299 13.15 10.54 -15.07
C VAL A 299 11.84 11.11 -14.59
N THR A 300 11.05 10.33 -13.84
CA THR A 300 9.67 10.75 -13.53
C THR A 300 9.13 10.27 -12.20
N ASP A 301 8.34 11.10 -11.54
CA ASP A 301 7.47 10.74 -10.41
C ASP A 301 5.97 10.70 -10.82
N ARG A 302 5.67 10.82 -12.12
CA ARG A 302 4.32 10.81 -12.68
C ARG A 302 4.03 9.47 -13.34
N PHE A 303 2.86 8.88 -13.07
CA PHE A 303 2.46 7.61 -13.66
C PHE A 303 2.37 7.67 -15.19
N HIS A 304 1.76 8.74 -15.71
CA HIS A 304 1.71 8.96 -17.15
C HIS A 304 3.06 9.38 -17.73
N GLY A 305 3.98 9.94 -16.93
CA GLY A 305 5.38 10.13 -17.36
C GLY A 305 6.08 8.81 -17.64
N LEU A 306 5.85 7.79 -16.80
CA LEU A 306 6.32 6.43 -17.06
C LEU A 306 5.68 5.84 -18.32
N ILE A 307 4.35 5.93 -18.45
CA ILE A 307 3.64 5.38 -19.62
C ILE A 307 4.10 6.04 -20.92
N PHE A 308 4.23 7.37 -20.96
CA PHE A 308 4.72 8.07 -22.15
C PHE A 308 6.15 7.68 -22.49
N GLY A 309 7.03 7.52 -21.49
CA GLY A 309 8.38 6.99 -21.70
C GLY A 309 8.38 5.60 -22.35
N VAL A 310 7.50 4.71 -21.90
CA VAL A 310 7.34 3.35 -22.45
C VAL A 310 6.78 3.37 -23.87
N ILE A 311 5.77 4.19 -24.16
CA ILE A 311 5.21 4.36 -25.51
C ILE A 311 6.29 4.87 -26.48
N CYS A 312 7.07 5.86 -26.06
CA CYS A 312 8.19 6.41 -26.82
C CYS A 312 9.43 5.48 -26.84
N ARG A 313 9.36 4.32 -26.17
CA ARG A 313 10.44 3.33 -26.04
C ARG A 313 11.74 3.92 -25.49
N LYS A 314 11.64 4.83 -24.52
CA LYS A 314 12.78 5.48 -23.86
C LYS A 314 13.23 4.73 -22.61
N PRO A 315 14.52 4.77 -22.26
CA PRO A 315 14.98 4.42 -20.91
C PRO A 315 14.24 5.27 -19.87
N VAL A 316 13.72 4.65 -18.82
CA VAL A 316 12.94 5.33 -17.77
C VAL A 316 13.49 5.04 -16.38
N VAL A 317 13.71 6.10 -15.60
CA VAL A 317 13.91 6.03 -14.16
C VAL A 317 12.64 6.52 -13.45
N VAL A 318 12.05 5.65 -12.64
CA VAL A 318 10.83 5.95 -11.87
C VAL A 318 11.23 6.35 -10.45
N LEU A 319 10.83 7.56 -10.03
CA LEU A 319 11.04 8.09 -8.70
C LEU A 319 9.86 7.75 -7.77
N ARG A 320 10.11 7.82 -6.46
CA ARG A 320 9.11 7.52 -5.43
C ARG A 320 7.98 8.56 -5.36
N THR A 321 6.74 8.08 -5.18
CA THR A 321 5.53 8.90 -5.00
C THR A 321 4.89 8.76 -3.60
N VAL A 322 4.01 9.70 -3.21
CA VAL A 322 3.28 9.70 -1.92
C VAL A 322 2.22 8.60 -1.94
N ASP A 323 1.60 8.39 -3.10
CA ASP A 323 0.49 7.46 -3.28
C ASP A 323 0.98 6.06 -3.64
N HIS A 324 0.45 5.04 -2.93
CA HIS A 324 0.56 3.61 -3.26
C HIS A 324 -0.05 3.24 -4.63
N LYS A 325 -0.58 4.22 -5.37
CA LYS A 325 -1.20 4.04 -6.70
C LYS A 325 -0.18 3.71 -7.79
N LEU A 326 1.05 4.23 -7.68
CA LEU A 326 2.06 4.03 -8.71
C LEU A 326 2.65 2.62 -8.65
N THR A 327 2.73 2.07 -7.46
CA THR A 327 3.61 0.97 -7.11
C THR A 327 3.02 -0.41 -7.38
N SER A 328 1.69 -0.59 -7.36
CA SER A 328 1.06 -1.78 -7.94
C SER A 328 0.98 -1.69 -9.46
N ALA A 329 0.68 -0.51 -10.00
CA ALA A 329 0.58 -0.30 -11.45
C ALA A 329 1.94 -0.36 -12.18
N VAL A 330 3.06 -0.14 -11.48
CA VAL A 330 4.41 -0.33 -12.04
C VAL A 330 4.71 -1.81 -12.32
N ALA A 331 3.99 -2.76 -11.72
CA ALA A 331 4.19 -4.19 -11.95
C ALA A 331 4.01 -4.59 -13.43
N TRP A 332 3.24 -3.82 -14.21
CA TRP A 332 3.09 -4.00 -15.66
C TRP A 332 4.39 -3.79 -16.46
N PHE A 333 5.37 -3.07 -15.89
CA PHE A 333 6.60 -2.68 -16.58
C PHE A 333 7.85 -3.39 -16.04
N LYS A 334 7.70 -4.29 -15.06
CA LYS A 334 8.82 -4.95 -14.37
C LYS A 334 9.74 -5.75 -15.30
N ASP A 335 9.19 -6.23 -16.41
CA ASP A 335 9.90 -7.07 -17.39
C ASP A 335 10.49 -6.22 -18.54
N ILE A 336 10.43 -4.88 -18.45
CA ILE A 336 11.03 -3.95 -19.40
C ILE A 336 12.41 -3.53 -18.85
N PRO A 337 13.54 -4.05 -19.39
CA PRO A 337 14.85 -3.96 -18.72
C PRO A 337 15.38 -2.53 -18.51
N ASN A 338 15.03 -1.60 -19.39
CA ASN A 338 15.43 -0.20 -19.31
C ASN A 338 14.42 0.69 -18.55
N VAL A 339 13.50 0.09 -17.79
CA VAL A 339 12.62 0.77 -16.84
C VAL A 339 13.04 0.35 -15.43
N GLN A 340 13.59 1.27 -14.63
CA GLN A 340 14.05 0.97 -13.26
C GLN A 340 13.52 1.96 -12.23
N PHE A 341 13.22 1.46 -11.04
CA PHE A 341 12.84 2.28 -9.90
C PHE A 341 14.07 2.81 -9.16
N CYS A 342 14.00 4.07 -8.72
CA CYS A 342 15.07 4.73 -7.97
C CYS A 342 14.54 5.20 -6.61
N ASP A 343 14.77 4.40 -5.57
CA ASP A 343 14.33 4.64 -4.19
C ASP A 343 14.99 5.87 -3.55
N HIS A 344 16.23 6.18 -3.94
CA HIS A 344 17.05 7.24 -3.36
C HIS A 344 17.64 8.12 -4.45
N LEU A 345 17.50 9.45 -4.31
CA LEU A 345 18.08 10.41 -5.25
C LEU A 345 19.61 10.27 -5.35
N ASP A 346 20.26 9.69 -4.33
CA ASP A 346 21.69 9.40 -4.37
C ASP A 346 22.09 8.41 -5.46
N ASP A 347 21.21 7.49 -5.80
CA ASP A 347 21.44 6.46 -6.82
C ASP A 347 20.93 6.89 -8.20
N LEU A 348 20.35 8.10 -8.33
CA LEU A 348 19.70 8.54 -9.56
C LEU A 348 20.64 8.55 -10.76
N ALA A 349 21.81 9.16 -10.63
CA ALA A 349 22.80 9.22 -11.71
C ALA A 349 23.24 7.81 -12.15
N ALA A 350 23.56 6.94 -11.19
CA ALA A 350 23.96 5.56 -11.48
C ALA A 350 22.82 4.75 -12.12
N THR A 351 21.58 4.97 -11.69
CA THR A 351 20.39 4.30 -12.24
C THR A 351 20.10 4.77 -13.66
N LEU A 352 20.20 6.08 -13.90
CA LEU A 352 20.05 6.68 -15.21
C LEU A 352 21.07 6.13 -16.21
N GLU A 353 22.34 6.04 -15.80
CA GLU A 353 23.40 5.42 -16.63
C GLU A 353 23.09 3.95 -16.93
N ARG A 354 22.65 3.16 -15.93
CA ARG A 354 22.28 1.75 -16.15
C ARG A 354 21.14 1.60 -17.16
N VAL A 355 20.05 2.34 -17.02
CA VAL A 355 18.90 2.19 -17.94
C VAL A 355 19.24 2.65 -19.35
N ARG A 356 20.06 3.71 -19.50
CA ARG A 356 20.54 4.18 -20.81
C ARG A 356 21.47 3.17 -21.49
N ALA A 357 22.30 2.49 -20.70
CA ALA A 357 23.20 1.45 -21.20
C ALA A 357 22.51 0.09 -21.45
N THR A 358 21.24 -0.06 -21.05
CA THR A 358 20.51 -1.33 -21.20
C THR A 358 19.79 -1.36 -22.56
N PRO A 359 20.25 -2.18 -23.52
CA PRO A 359 19.56 -2.32 -24.80
C PRO A 359 18.22 -3.04 -24.60
N VAL A 360 17.19 -2.60 -25.31
CA VAL A 360 15.89 -3.27 -25.35
C VAL A 360 15.48 -3.46 -26.80
N GLU A 361 15.48 -4.72 -27.24
CA GLU A 361 15.14 -5.08 -28.61
C GLU A 361 13.62 -5.13 -28.82
N THR A 362 12.87 -5.54 -27.79
CA THR A 362 11.40 -5.70 -27.87
C THR A 362 10.73 -5.13 -26.62
N TYR A 363 9.68 -4.35 -26.84
CA TYR A 363 8.75 -3.93 -25.79
C TYR A 363 7.50 -4.83 -25.84
N PRO A 364 6.84 -5.08 -24.70
CA PRO A 364 5.57 -5.80 -24.69
C PRO A 364 4.53 -5.12 -25.59
N ASP A 365 3.87 -5.90 -26.45
CA ASP A 365 2.73 -5.43 -27.21
C ASP A 365 1.47 -5.44 -26.33
N PHE A 366 1.23 -4.33 -25.63
CA PHE A 366 0.08 -4.20 -24.75
C PHE A 366 -1.27 -4.30 -25.48
N ASN A 367 -1.34 -3.96 -26.79
CA ASN A 367 -2.57 -4.14 -27.56
C ASN A 367 -2.85 -5.64 -27.75
N ALA A 368 -1.89 -6.40 -28.27
CA ALA A 368 -2.05 -7.83 -28.47
C ALA A 368 -2.31 -8.61 -27.15
N LEU A 369 -1.61 -8.22 -26.07
CA LEU A 369 -1.74 -8.88 -24.77
C LEU A 369 -3.10 -8.59 -24.11
N TYR A 370 -3.64 -7.38 -24.27
CA TYR A 370 -4.79 -6.89 -23.50
C TYR A 370 -5.88 -6.26 -24.38
N PHE A 371 -5.59 -5.14 -25.05
CA PHE A 371 -6.63 -4.29 -25.62
C PHE A 371 -7.33 -4.86 -26.86
N ASP A 372 -6.63 -5.60 -27.73
CA ASP A 372 -7.22 -6.17 -28.94
C ASP A 372 -8.22 -7.30 -28.63
N ARG A 373 -8.04 -7.94 -27.47
CA ARG A 373 -8.90 -9.02 -26.98
C ARG A 373 -10.12 -8.51 -26.23
N LEU A 374 -10.10 -7.25 -25.79
CA LEU A 374 -11.14 -6.67 -24.95
C LEU A 374 -12.55 -6.74 -25.57
N PRO A 375 -12.78 -6.49 -26.87
CA PRO A 375 -14.13 -6.61 -27.45
C PRO A 375 -14.71 -8.02 -27.33
N GLY A 376 -13.88 -9.05 -27.58
CA GLY A 376 -14.29 -10.45 -27.43
C GLY A 376 -14.55 -10.83 -25.97
N LEU A 377 -13.71 -10.37 -25.05
CA LEU A 377 -13.92 -10.58 -23.60
C LEU A 377 -15.20 -9.92 -23.12
N VAL A 378 -15.49 -8.72 -23.62
CA VAL A 378 -16.75 -8.02 -23.42
C VAL A 378 -17.88 -8.94 -23.91
N GLU A 379 -17.93 -9.37 -25.17
CA GLU A 379 -18.97 -10.28 -25.66
C GLU A 379 -19.12 -11.58 -24.85
N GLU A 380 -18.02 -12.21 -24.43
CA GLU A 380 -18.02 -13.43 -23.60
C GLU A 380 -18.63 -13.20 -22.22
N MET A 381 -18.25 -12.12 -21.55
CA MET A 381 -18.79 -11.74 -20.23
C MET A 381 -20.30 -11.48 -20.25
N GLU A 382 -20.84 -11.07 -21.40
CA GLU A 382 -22.29 -10.91 -21.58
C GLU A 382 -23.01 -12.25 -21.70
N ARG A 383 -22.44 -13.23 -22.41
CA ARG A 383 -23.01 -14.58 -22.49
C ARG A 383 -23.05 -15.28 -21.15
N CYS A 384 -22.13 -14.92 -20.24
CA CYS A 384 -22.04 -15.47 -18.88
C CYS A 384 -22.80 -14.62 -17.83
N ALA A 385 -23.65 -13.68 -18.24
CA ALA A 385 -24.39 -12.82 -17.32
C ALA A 385 -25.33 -13.66 -16.43
N GLY A 386 -25.06 -13.69 -15.11
CA GLY A 386 -25.79 -14.51 -14.12
C GLY A 386 -25.02 -15.72 -13.58
N GLU A 387 -23.84 -16.01 -14.12
CA GLU A 387 -22.91 -17.08 -13.68
C GLU A 387 -21.78 -16.53 -12.78
N PRO A 388 -20.98 -17.37 -12.07
CA PRO A 388 -19.85 -16.91 -11.26
C PRO A 388 -18.87 -16.01 -12.03
N PRO A 389 -18.06 -15.18 -11.34
CA PRO A 389 -17.23 -14.15 -11.97
C PRO A 389 -16.30 -14.74 -13.03
N PHE A 390 -16.35 -14.16 -14.23
CA PHE A 390 -15.56 -14.55 -15.39
C PHE A 390 -14.07 -14.52 -15.05
N VAL A 391 -13.41 -15.67 -15.20
CA VAL A 391 -11.96 -15.78 -15.02
C VAL A 391 -11.29 -15.48 -16.35
N MET A 392 -10.52 -14.39 -16.38
CA MET A 392 -9.72 -14.03 -17.54
C MET A 392 -8.86 -15.21 -18.01
N PRO A 393 -8.95 -15.60 -19.30
CA PRO A 393 -8.05 -16.60 -19.86
C PRO A 393 -6.60 -16.15 -19.70
N ALA A 394 -5.70 -17.09 -19.39
CA ALA A 394 -4.27 -16.78 -19.23
C ALA A 394 -3.75 -16.00 -20.45
N VAL A 395 -3.10 -14.87 -20.19
CA VAL A 395 -2.39 -14.10 -21.22
C VAL A 395 -1.21 -14.96 -21.70
N PRO A 396 -1.04 -15.19 -23.02
CA PRO A 396 0.13 -15.89 -23.53
C PRO A 396 1.39 -15.22 -23.01
N SER A 397 2.31 -15.99 -22.41
CA SER A 397 3.54 -15.38 -21.91
C SER A 397 4.35 -14.85 -23.11
N PRO A 398 4.95 -13.65 -23.01
CA PRO A 398 6.11 -13.36 -23.82
C PRO A 398 7.13 -14.48 -23.53
N GLN A 399 7.72 -15.08 -24.55
CA GLN A 399 8.75 -16.09 -24.34
C GLN A 399 9.89 -15.45 -23.54
N GLY A 400 10.16 -15.99 -22.35
CA GLY A 400 11.14 -15.46 -21.42
C GLY A 400 10.97 -16.10 -20.05
N ASN A 401 11.67 -17.22 -19.86
CA ASN A 401 11.86 -17.89 -18.58
C ASN A 401 12.33 -16.87 -17.53
N HIS A 402 11.55 -16.55 -16.49
CA HIS A 402 12.06 -16.20 -15.15
C HIS A 402 10.93 -16.17 -14.10
N SER A 403 11.26 -16.75 -12.95
CA SER A 403 10.41 -17.01 -11.80
C SER A 403 9.96 -15.76 -11.04
N ARG A 404 8.67 -15.73 -10.67
CA ARG A 404 7.98 -14.67 -9.91
C ARG A 404 8.45 -14.56 -8.44
N GLN A 405 8.67 -13.34 -7.94
CA GLN A 405 8.48 -12.92 -6.53
C GLN A 405 7.86 -11.51 -6.45
N PRO A 406 7.00 -11.20 -5.46
CA PRO A 406 6.33 -9.90 -5.33
C PRO A 406 7.12 -8.92 -4.44
N LEU A 407 7.22 -7.66 -4.87
CA LEU A 407 7.88 -6.56 -4.13
C LEU A 407 6.87 -5.82 -3.23
N ASN A 408 7.23 -5.70 -1.95
CA ASN A 408 6.42 -5.11 -0.88
C ASN A 408 6.94 -3.70 -0.57
N MET A 409 6.05 -2.70 -0.53
CA MET A 409 6.34 -1.30 -0.21
C MET A 409 6.07 -0.98 1.26
N ARG A 410 6.91 -0.11 1.88
CA ARG A 410 6.63 0.89 2.96
C ARG A 410 7.98 1.37 3.54
N SER A 411 8.22 2.59 4.02
CA SER A 411 7.49 3.87 4.13
C SER A 411 8.52 5.00 4.41
N VAL A 412 8.10 6.26 4.27
CA VAL A 412 8.95 7.47 4.13
C VAL A 412 9.18 8.26 5.46
N ALA A 413 8.73 7.77 6.61
CA ALA A 413 8.60 8.62 7.82
C ALA A 413 9.87 8.81 8.69
N GLY A 414 11.02 8.20 8.37
CA GLY A 414 12.18 8.17 9.29
C GLY A 414 13.08 9.42 9.34
N LYS A 415 12.94 10.40 8.43
CA LYS A 415 13.98 11.44 8.23
C LYS A 415 13.88 12.67 9.15
N ALA A 416 12.72 13.01 9.71
CA ALA A 416 12.61 14.16 10.63
C ALA A 416 13.16 13.87 12.05
N LYS A 417 13.18 12.59 12.48
CA LYS A 417 13.63 12.18 13.82
C LYS A 417 15.16 12.17 14.00
N ARG A 418 15.91 12.11 12.88
CA ARG A 418 17.39 12.02 12.87
C ARG A 418 18.12 13.31 13.28
N ARG A 419 17.46 14.46 13.24
CA ARG A 419 18.11 15.76 13.51
C ARG A 419 18.17 16.12 15.00
N LEU A 420 17.33 15.50 15.84
CA LEU A 420 17.30 15.72 17.30
C LEU A 420 18.28 14.80 18.07
N LEU A 421 18.56 13.58 17.59
CA LEU A 421 19.44 12.61 18.27
C LEU A 421 20.94 12.95 18.17
N ARG A 422 21.36 13.72 17.16
CA ARG A 422 22.76 14.14 16.98
C ARG A 422 23.25 15.15 18.02
N ALA A 423 22.35 15.83 18.73
CA ALA A 423 22.71 16.74 19.83
C ALA A 423 23.06 15.99 21.14
N ALA A 424 22.85 14.67 21.21
CA ALA A 424 22.96 13.86 22.43
C ALA A 424 24.07 12.78 22.42
N GLY A 425 24.95 12.76 21.42
CA GLY A 425 26.11 11.86 21.41
C GLY A 425 25.83 10.38 21.11
N MET A 426 24.71 10.04 20.47
CA MET A 426 24.37 8.67 20.07
C MET A 426 24.59 8.46 18.55
N THR A 427 25.29 7.38 18.19
CA THR A 427 25.58 6.98 16.80
C THR A 427 24.30 6.58 16.07
N ALA A 428 24.08 7.13 14.86
CA ALA A 428 22.85 6.87 14.09
C ALA A 428 22.71 5.39 13.66
N PRO A 429 21.51 4.78 13.75
CA PRO A 429 21.29 3.44 13.21
C PRO A 429 21.27 3.50 11.67
N THR A 430 22.09 2.65 11.05
CA THR A 430 22.06 2.31 9.63
C THR A 430 20.64 1.87 9.23
N VAL A 431 20.09 2.41 8.14
CA VAL A 431 18.85 1.85 7.55
C VAL A 431 19.21 0.43 7.14
N PRO A 432 18.63 -0.61 7.75
CA PRO A 432 18.98 -1.95 7.34
C PRO A 432 18.38 -2.17 5.94
N GLN A 433 19.05 -2.88 5.04
CA GLN A 433 18.39 -3.48 3.87
C GLN A 433 17.83 -4.83 4.29
N LEU A 434 16.95 -5.47 3.51
CA LEU A 434 16.64 -6.90 3.71
C LEU A 434 17.96 -7.65 3.54
N LYS A 435 18.65 -7.86 4.65
CA LYS A 435 19.88 -8.63 4.67
C LYS A 435 19.46 -10.03 4.24
N SER A 436 19.99 -10.50 3.12
CA SER A 436 19.94 -11.91 2.77
C SER A 436 21.37 -12.42 2.86
N PHE A 437 21.57 -13.67 3.27
CA PHE A 437 22.92 -14.19 3.47
C PHE A 437 23.78 -14.06 2.20
N GLY A 438 23.19 -14.26 1.01
CA GLY A 438 23.88 -14.14 -0.27
C GLY A 438 24.09 -12.70 -0.78
N SER A 439 23.32 -11.72 -0.30
CA SER A 439 23.43 -10.31 -0.72
C SER A 439 24.08 -9.40 0.32
N SER A 440 24.36 -9.93 1.51
CA SER A 440 25.03 -9.21 2.60
C SER A 440 26.45 -9.72 2.70
N ASP A 441 27.39 -8.84 3.07
CA ASP A 441 28.73 -9.26 3.48
C ASP A 441 28.63 -10.10 4.76
N PRO A 442 28.86 -11.44 4.71
CA PRO A 442 28.63 -12.32 5.85
C PRO A 442 29.55 -11.98 7.03
N ASP A 443 30.76 -11.47 6.74
CA ASP A 443 31.73 -11.08 7.77
C ASP A 443 31.27 -9.85 8.57
N LYS A 444 30.31 -9.07 8.05
CA LYS A 444 29.73 -7.91 8.74
C LYS A 444 28.44 -8.22 9.50
N LEU A 445 27.88 -9.42 9.38
CA LEU A 445 26.71 -9.84 10.16
C LEU A 445 27.12 -10.14 11.59
N SER A 446 26.30 -9.76 12.57
CA SER A 446 26.45 -10.22 13.96
C SER A 446 26.02 -11.68 14.10
N ASP A 447 26.47 -12.36 15.15
CA ASP A 447 26.09 -13.75 15.42
C ASP A 447 24.57 -13.92 15.57
N ASP A 448 23.88 -12.96 16.20
CA ASP A 448 22.42 -12.89 16.27
C ASP A 448 21.76 -12.90 14.88
N GLU A 449 22.32 -12.15 13.93
CA GLU A 449 21.82 -12.09 12.55
C GLU A 449 22.11 -13.39 11.80
N LEU A 450 23.28 -13.99 12.00
CA LEU A 450 23.63 -15.30 11.43
C LEU A 450 22.67 -16.38 11.92
N LEU A 451 22.38 -16.42 13.22
CA LEU A 451 21.40 -17.33 13.81
C LEU A 451 19.99 -17.12 13.23
N ALA A 452 19.55 -15.87 13.07
CA ALA A 452 18.26 -15.57 12.46
C ALA A 452 18.19 -16.00 10.98
N PHE A 453 19.26 -15.80 10.19
CA PHE A 453 19.32 -16.25 8.80
C PHE A 453 19.30 -17.76 8.68
N MET A 454 20.16 -18.41 9.48
CA MET A 454 20.25 -19.85 9.56
C MET A 454 18.87 -20.46 9.85
N ARG A 455 18.15 -19.93 10.86
CA ARG A 455 16.82 -20.42 11.20
C ARG A 455 15.83 -20.26 10.06
N HIS A 456 15.81 -19.08 9.46
CA HIS A 456 14.86 -18.76 8.39
C HIS A 456 15.08 -19.62 7.13
N ASP A 457 16.32 -19.85 6.73
CA ASP A 457 16.62 -20.69 5.57
C ASP A 457 16.40 -22.18 5.86
N ALA A 458 16.75 -22.67 7.05
CA ALA A 458 16.41 -24.03 7.48
C ALA A 458 14.88 -24.25 7.51
N HIS A 459 14.13 -23.31 8.09
CA HIS A 459 12.67 -23.34 8.12
C HIS A 459 12.05 -23.36 6.71
N ARG A 460 12.62 -22.59 5.76
CA ARG A 460 12.16 -22.58 4.36
C ARG A 460 12.35 -23.94 3.67
N ILE A 461 13.47 -24.61 3.95
CA ILE A 461 13.75 -25.95 3.43
C ILE A 461 12.72 -26.93 3.99
N GLU A 462 12.55 -27.00 5.30
CA GLU A 462 11.57 -27.91 5.93
C GLU A 462 10.15 -27.66 5.40
N LYS A 463 9.70 -26.40 5.42
CA LYS A 463 8.36 -25.98 4.99
C LYS A 463 8.04 -26.36 3.54
N SER A 464 9.06 -26.50 2.69
CA SER A 464 8.87 -26.82 1.28
C SER A 464 8.29 -28.21 1.04
N PHE A 465 8.49 -29.16 1.96
CA PHE A 465 7.92 -30.50 1.92
C PHE A 465 6.42 -30.46 2.21
N TYR A 466 6.00 -29.73 3.24
CA TYR A 466 4.58 -29.55 3.58
C TYR A 466 3.79 -28.87 2.45
N ASN A 467 4.44 -27.95 1.74
CA ASN A 467 3.86 -27.27 0.58
C ASN A 467 3.99 -28.05 -0.74
N ARG A 468 4.66 -29.21 -0.75
CA ARG A 468 4.92 -30.04 -1.94
C ARG A 468 5.65 -29.29 -3.07
N ILE A 469 6.59 -28.42 -2.71
CA ILE A 469 7.36 -27.61 -3.66
C ILE A 469 8.87 -27.86 -3.62
N PHE A 470 9.37 -28.70 -2.71
CA PHE A 470 10.80 -28.97 -2.55
C PHE A 470 11.46 -29.39 -3.86
N HIS A 471 10.99 -30.46 -4.49
CA HIS A 471 11.57 -31.00 -5.72
C HIS A 471 11.43 -30.04 -6.91
N ALA A 472 10.28 -29.35 -7.03
CA ALA A 472 10.03 -28.41 -8.11
C ALA A 472 10.91 -27.15 -8.04
N LYS A 473 11.46 -26.83 -6.86
CA LYS A 473 12.33 -25.67 -6.63
C LYS A 473 13.65 -26.09 -5.98
N ARG A 474 14.19 -27.25 -6.37
CA ARG A 474 15.35 -27.87 -5.72
C ARG A 474 16.56 -26.93 -5.66
N ASP A 475 16.94 -26.33 -6.78
CA ASP A 475 18.10 -25.42 -6.88
C ASP A 475 17.99 -24.25 -5.90
N TYR A 476 16.78 -23.70 -5.76
CA TYR A 476 16.50 -22.63 -4.80
C TYR A 476 16.75 -23.10 -3.36
N TYR A 477 16.38 -24.33 -3.00
CA TYR A 477 16.59 -24.86 -1.65
C TYR A 477 18.02 -25.35 -1.41
N GLU A 478 18.74 -25.75 -2.45
CA GLU A 478 20.18 -26.03 -2.36
C GLU A 478 20.98 -24.77 -2.02
N GLU A 479 20.59 -23.62 -2.58
CA GLU A 479 21.15 -22.32 -2.19
C GLU A 479 20.88 -22.02 -0.70
N ARG A 480 19.66 -22.26 -0.21
CA ARG A 480 19.34 -22.07 1.23
C ARG A 480 20.11 -23.05 2.12
N ARG A 481 20.28 -24.29 1.69
CA ARG A 481 21.10 -25.30 2.39
C ARG A 481 22.55 -24.83 2.51
N LYS A 482 23.09 -24.25 1.43
CA LYS A 482 24.44 -23.65 1.43
C LYS A 482 24.52 -22.52 2.46
N ASN A 483 23.56 -21.59 2.45
CA ASN A 483 23.53 -20.48 3.42
C ASN A 483 23.52 -20.98 4.88
N VAL A 484 22.71 -22.00 5.19
CA VAL A 484 22.69 -22.60 6.54
C VAL A 484 24.07 -23.11 6.94
N ARG A 485 24.75 -23.85 6.06
CA ARG A 485 26.10 -24.38 6.32
C ARG A 485 27.13 -23.28 6.50
N ASP A 486 27.08 -22.25 5.66
CA ASP A 486 28.00 -21.13 5.72
C ASP A 486 27.81 -20.32 7.03
N CYS A 487 26.56 -20.10 7.46
CA CYS A 487 26.26 -19.50 8.77
C CYS A 487 26.88 -20.31 9.92
N ILE A 488 26.68 -21.63 9.93
CA ILE A 488 27.20 -22.53 10.98
C ILE A 488 28.73 -22.50 10.99
N ALA A 489 29.36 -22.54 9.83
CA ALA A 489 30.82 -22.48 9.70
C ALA A 489 31.38 -21.17 10.25
N LEU A 490 30.74 -20.04 9.92
CA LEU A 490 31.15 -18.71 10.38
C LEU A 490 30.94 -18.54 11.90
N LEU A 491 29.83 -19.01 12.45
CA LEU A 491 29.59 -19.03 13.90
C LEU A 491 30.67 -19.84 14.62
N LYS A 492 31.00 -21.02 14.10
CA LYS A 492 32.08 -21.86 14.64
C LYS A 492 33.44 -21.17 14.57
N GLN A 493 33.75 -20.53 13.43
CA GLN A 493 34.99 -19.76 13.24
C GLN A 493 35.12 -18.61 14.25
N ARG A 494 34.00 -17.97 14.60
CA ARG A 494 33.94 -16.88 15.58
C ARG A 494 33.95 -17.34 17.04
N GLY A 495 33.98 -18.66 17.29
CA GLY A 495 33.95 -19.22 18.63
C GLY A 495 32.60 -19.07 19.32
N HIS A 496 31.51 -18.97 18.55
CA HIS A 496 30.16 -18.97 19.10
C HIS A 496 29.84 -20.28 19.82
N ASP A 497 28.95 -20.24 20.81
CA ASP A 497 28.50 -21.44 21.51
C ASP A 497 27.69 -22.35 20.59
N MET A 498 28.28 -23.46 20.18
CA MET A 498 27.66 -24.41 19.27
C MET A 498 26.65 -25.34 19.97
N SER A 499 26.46 -25.21 21.29
CA SER A 499 25.42 -25.92 22.04
C SER A 499 24.02 -25.29 21.92
N GLU A 500 23.93 -24.11 21.29
CA GLU A 500 22.67 -23.43 20.99
C GLU A 500 21.72 -24.36 20.19
N PRO A 501 20.54 -24.73 20.74
CA PRO A 501 19.67 -25.75 20.14
C PRO A 501 19.26 -25.48 18.69
N THR A 502 19.12 -24.20 18.32
CA THR A 502 18.72 -23.82 16.97
C THR A 502 19.79 -24.09 15.91
N ILE A 503 21.08 -24.14 16.31
CA ILE A 503 22.19 -24.55 15.43
C ILE A 503 22.08 -26.04 15.12
N ALA A 504 21.90 -26.87 16.15
CA ALA A 504 21.77 -28.32 15.98
C ALA A 504 20.57 -28.69 15.08
N TRP A 505 19.44 -28.00 15.28
CA TRP A 505 18.25 -28.17 14.44
C TRP A 505 18.51 -27.81 12.96
N ALA A 506 19.13 -26.67 12.70
CA ALA A 506 19.43 -26.22 11.33
C ALA A 506 20.48 -27.12 10.65
N ASP A 507 21.49 -27.58 11.38
CA ASP A 507 22.50 -28.52 10.88
C ASP A 507 21.89 -29.87 10.50
N LEU A 508 20.95 -30.38 11.31
CA LEU A 508 20.20 -31.59 10.97
C LEU A 508 19.43 -31.41 9.65
N ILE A 509 18.72 -30.30 9.46
CA ILE A 509 18.02 -30.04 8.20
C ILE A 509 19.00 -29.97 7.02
N ALA A 510 20.11 -29.25 7.16
CA ALA A 510 21.07 -29.08 6.07
C ALA A 510 21.89 -30.36 5.77
N SER A 511 22.19 -31.18 6.77
CA SER A 511 22.91 -32.45 6.60
C SER A 511 22.02 -33.52 5.99
N ARG A 512 20.74 -33.58 6.41
CA ARG A 512 19.74 -34.58 5.97
C ARG A 512 18.97 -34.18 4.71
N PHE A 513 19.32 -33.06 4.09
CA PHE A 513 18.64 -32.46 2.94
C PHE A 513 18.20 -33.43 1.83
N GLU A 514 19.03 -34.42 1.48
CA GLU A 514 18.71 -35.37 0.39
C GLU A 514 17.53 -36.29 0.73
N ASN A 515 17.38 -36.66 2.00
CA ASN A 515 16.35 -37.57 2.51
C ASN A 515 15.59 -36.91 3.67
N LEU A 516 15.35 -35.61 3.59
CA LEU A 516 14.89 -34.80 4.73
C LEU A 516 13.58 -35.32 5.31
N GLU A 517 12.66 -35.79 4.45
CA GLU A 517 11.40 -36.37 4.87
C GLU A 517 11.60 -37.56 5.83
N ARG A 518 12.40 -38.55 5.44
CA ARG A 518 12.62 -39.78 6.22
C ARG A 518 13.61 -39.64 7.36
N GLU A 519 14.63 -38.80 7.19
CA GLU A 519 15.74 -38.70 8.14
C GLU A 519 15.57 -37.53 9.14
N PHE A 520 14.62 -36.62 8.91
CA PHE A 520 14.34 -35.50 9.81
C PHE A 520 12.86 -35.30 10.08
N ILE A 521 12.00 -35.15 9.08
CA ILE A 521 10.59 -34.78 9.29
C ILE A 521 9.84 -35.92 10.01
N GLU A 522 9.85 -37.14 9.47
CA GLU A 522 9.14 -38.28 10.04
C GLU A 522 9.60 -38.61 11.48
N PRO A 523 10.91 -38.72 11.80
CA PRO A 523 11.35 -39.08 13.15
C PRO A 523 11.11 -37.99 14.20
N ASN A 524 11.04 -36.72 13.79
CA ASN A 524 10.80 -35.59 14.69
C ASN A 524 9.33 -35.14 14.72
N SER A 525 8.45 -35.78 13.95
CA SER A 525 7.01 -35.52 13.95
C SER A 525 6.31 -36.33 15.03
N THR A 526 5.34 -35.70 15.70
CA THR A 526 4.41 -36.40 16.59
C THR A 526 3.08 -36.66 15.89
N ALA A 527 2.46 -37.81 16.15
CA ALA A 527 1.13 -38.11 15.62
C ALA A 527 0.10 -37.03 16.02
N ALA A 528 -0.76 -36.67 15.08
CA ALA A 528 -1.87 -35.77 15.34
C ALA A 528 -2.76 -36.32 16.46
N ARG A 529 -3.10 -35.48 17.43
CA ARG A 529 -4.05 -35.84 18.48
C ARG A 529 -5.47 -35.84 17.91
N ALA A 530 -6.34 -36.67 18.48
CA ALA A 530 -7.76 -36.65 18.15
C ALA A 530 -8.38 -35.28 18.45
N PHE A 531 -9.35 -34.88 17.61
CA PHE A 531 -10.14 -33.67 17.83
C PHE A 531 -10.93 -33.79 19.14
N ASP A 532 -10.78 -32.79 20.02
CA ASP A 532 -11.42 -32.75 21.33
C ASP A 532 -11.90 -31.32 21.65
N PRO A 533 -13.20 -31.03 21.49
CA PRO A 533 -13.74 -29.69 21.74
C PRO A 533 -13.74 -29.31 23.23
N PHE A 534 -13.77 -30.28 24.15
CA PHE A 534 -13.78 -29.98 25.59
C PHE A 534 -12.48 -29.29 26.03
N ARG A 535 -11.37 -29.62 25.38
CA ARG A 535 -10.08 -28.93 25.61
C ARG A 535 -10.11 -27.49 25.13
N MET A 536 -10.89 -27.18 24.09
CA MET A 536 -11.10 -25.80 23.63
C MET A 536 -11.90 -25.03 24.68
N ASP A 537 -12.99 -25.60 25.20
CA ASP A 537 -13.81 -24.96 26.24
C ASP A 537 -13.01 -24.68 27.51
N ALA A 538 -12.19 -25.64 27.95
CA ALA A 538 -11.30 -25.47 29.10
C ALA A 538 -10.31 -24.31 28.90
N PHE A 539 -9.71 -24.21 27.70
CA PHE A 539 -8.81 -23.10 27.38
C PHE A 539 -9.55 -21.76 27.26
N ILE A 540 -10.72 -21.73 26.64
CA ILE A 540 -11.56 -20.54 26.55
C ILE A 540 -11.95 -20.08 27.95
N GLY A 541 -12.29 -20.99 28.86
CA GLY A 541 -12.54 -20.69 30.27
C GLY A 541 -11.36 -20.00 30.95
N LEU A 542 -10.13 -20.51 30.75
CA LEU A 542 -8.92 -19.86 31.23
C LEU A 542 -8.74 -18.46 30.63
N ALA A 543 -8.87 -18.33 29.31
CA ALA A 543 -8.71 -17.05 28.62
C ALA A 543 -9.78 -16.01 29.03
N ALA A 544 -11.02 -16.45 29.24
CA ALA A 544 -12.16 -15.62 29.61
C ALA A 544 -12.09 -15.12 31.06
N THR A 545 -11.36 -15.79 31.95
CA THR A 545 -11.15 -15.34 33.35
C THR A 545 -10.04 -14.31 33.50
N ARG A 546 -9.17 -14.15 32.48
CA ARG A 546 -8.06 -13.20 32.50
C ARG A 546 -8.51 -11.74 32.55
N ARG A 547 -7.87 -10.93 33.41
CA ARG A 547 -8.13 -9.48 33.54
C ARG A 547 -6.86 -8.66 33.34
N SER A 548 -7.02 -7.42 32.89
CA SER A 548 -5.92 -6.45 32.89
C SER A 548 -5.79 -5.85 34.29
N SER A 549 -4.85 -6.34 35.07
CA SER A 549 -4.63 -5.86 36.44
C SER A 549 -3.84 -4.54 36.44
N ARG A 550 -4.40 -3.54 37.12
CA ARG A 550 -3.79 -2.22 37.31
C ARG A 550 -3.74 -1.83 38.80
N VAL A 551 -3.93 -2.83 39.65
CA VAL A 551 -4.03 -2.72 41.09
C VAL A 551 -3.16 -3.81 41.69
N TRP A 552 -2.25 -3.42 42.57
CA TRP A 552 -1.19 -4.28 43.08
C TRP A 552 -1.37 -4.45 44.58
N ALA A 553 -1.25 -5.68 45.06
CA ALA A 553 -1.32 -5.98 46.50
C ALA A 553 -0.16 -5.31 47.23
N THR A 554 -0.36 -4.98 48.51
CA THR A 554 0.73 -4.45 49.36
C THR A 554 1.81 -5.51 49.57
N GLU A 555 1.40 -6.77 49.78
CA GLU A 555 2.31 -7.91 49.82
C GLU A 555 2.63 -8.36 48.40
N GLN A 556 3.92 -8.46 48.09
CA GLN A 556 4.45 -8.88 46.79
C GLN A 556 5.51 -9.96 46.99
N PRO A 557 5.67 -10.90 46.04
CA PRO A 557 6.86 -11.72 46.00
C PRO A 557 8.11 -10.84 45.95
N SER A 558 9.23 -11.38 46.43
CA SER A 558 10.51 -10.69 46.40
C SER A 558 10.95 -10.37 44.97
N GLY A 559 11.86 -9.41 44.81
CA GLY A 559 12.41 -9.07 43.49
C GLY A 559 13.06 -10.26 42.78
N GLU A 560 13.69 -11.17 43.53
CA GLU A 560 14.29 -12.40 43.00
C GLU A 560 13.22 -13.37 42.47
N GLU A 561 12.15 -13.59 43.24
CA GLU A 561 11.02 -14.43 42.83
C GLU A 561 10.31 -13.84 41.62
N LEU A 562 10.07 -12.53 41.60
CA LEU A 562 9.49 -11.83 40.45
C LEU A 562 10.37 -11.97 39.20
N THR A 563 11.70 -11.87 39.35
CA THR A 563 12.63 -12.08 38.24
C THR A 563 12.60 -13.52 37.74
N ALA A 564 12.54 -14.50 38.63
CA ALA A 564 12.40 -15.91 38.28
C ALA A 564 11.07 -16.19 37.55
N CYS A 565 9.97 -15.59 38.02
CA CYS A 565 8.68 -15.64 37.35
C CYS A 565 8.73 -14.99 35.97
N ALA A 566 9.34 -13.80 35.83
CA ALA A 566 9.50 -13.13 34.55
C ALA A 566 10.25 -14.00 33.53
N LYS A 567 11.29 -14.74 33.96
CA LYS A 567 11.97 -15.72 33.09
C LYS A 567 11.05 -16.86 32.65
N LYS A 568 10.15 -17.35 33.51
CA LYS A 568 9.12 -18.34 33.11
C LYS A 568 8.12 -17.76 32.12
N LEU A 569 7.77 -16.47 32.25
CA LEU A 569 6.91 -15.81 31.27
C LEU A 569 7.63 -15.71 29.92
N ILE A 570 8.90 -15.30 29.90
CA ILE A 570 9.72 -15.26 28.68
C ILE A 570 9.90 -16.67 28.09
N ASP A 571 10.02 -17.70 28.93
CA ASP A 571 10.04 -19.10 28.49
C ASP A 571 8.74 -19.47 27.78
N ALA A 572 7.57 -19.04 28.25
CA ALA A 572 6.33 -19.21 27.49
C ALA A 572 6.33 -18.40 26.18
N ALA A 573 6.88 -17.18 26.21
CA ALA A 573 6.97 -16.28 25.05
C ALA A 573 7.78 -16.89 23.90
N ARG A 574 8.88 -17.60 24.20
CA ARG A 574 9.78 -18.17 23.17
C ARG A 574 9.12 -19.26 22.31
N TRP A 575 8.01 -19.84 22.79
CA TRP A 575 7.22 -20.83 22.06
C TRP A 575 6.15 -20.21 21.15
N ALA A 576 6.03 -18.88 21.10
CA ALA A 576 5.12 -18.22 20.17
C ALA A 576 5.55 -18.45 18.71
N PRO A 577 4.60 -18.59 17.76
CA PRO A 577 4.96 -18.56 16.35
C PRO A 577 5.53 -17.19 16.00
N ASN A 578 6.48 -17.16 15.06
CA ASN A 578 7.03 -15.93 14.51
C ASN A 578 7.37 -16.09 13.03
N SER A 579 7.43 -14.98 12.33
CA SER A 579 7.52 -14.93 10.88
C SER A 579 8.84 -15.52 10.39
N GLY A 580 8.76 -16.70 9.78
CA GLY A 580 9.89 -17.42 9.20
C GLY A 580 10.94 -17.86 10.23
N ASP A 581 10.51 -18.15 11.46
CA ASP A 581 11.36 -18.61 12.57
C ASP A 581 12.60 -17.75 12.86
N ARG A 582 12.48 -16.44 12.64
CA ARG A 582 13.55 -15.47 12.91
C ARG A 582 13.79 -15.23 14.39
N GLN A 583 12.78 -15.45 15.24
CA GLN A 583 12.79 -15.27 16.70
C GLN A 583 13.33 -13.90 17.12
N PRO A 584 12.64 -12.80 16.76
CA PRO A 584 13.17 -11.45 16.89
C PRO A 584 13.09 -10.86 18.29
N TRP A 585 12.39 -11.52 19.21
CA TRP A 585 12.03 -10.90 20.48
C TRP A 585 13.27 -10.62 21.33
N ARG A 586 13.24 -9.47 22.02
CA ARG A 586 14.20 -9.10 23.06
C ARG A 586 13.42 -8.61 24.27
N PHE A 587 13.87 -9.02 25.45
CA PHE A 587 13.18 -8.76 26.71
C PHE A 587 14.12 -8.10 27.70
N LEU A 588 13.57 -7.21 28.52
CA LEU A 588 14.26 -6.59 29.64
C LEU A 588 13.35 -6.65 30.86
N ILE A 589 13.81 -7.28 31.94
CA ILE A 589 13.10 -7.42 33.21
C ILE A 589 13.50 -6.28 34.12
N MET A 590 12.53 -5.61 34.73
CA MET A 590 12.74 -4.50 35.67
C MET A 590 11.93 -4.73 36.95
N THR A 591 12.62 -4.87 38.07
CA THR A 591 12.03 -4.92 39.42
C THR A 591 12.41 -3.70 40.25
N ASP A 592 13.53 -3.04 39.94
CA ASP A 592 13.98 -1.82 40.62
C ASP A 592 12.99 -0.66 40.35
N PRO A 593 12.43 -0.04 41.41
CA PRO A 593 11.64 1.17 41.25
C PRO A 593 12.31 2.25 40.41
N ALA A 594 13.62 2.50 40.58
CA ALA A 594 14.32 3.56 39.86
C ALA A 594 14.30 3.35 38.34
N GLU A 595 14.45 2.10 37.88
CA GLU A 595 14.37 1.73 36.46
C GLU A 595 12.94 1.91 35.93
N LYS A 596 11.93 1.42 36.66
CA LYS A 596 10.51 1.53 36.25
C LYS A 596 10.06 2.99 36.18
N HIS A 597 10.54 3.84 37.09
CA HIS A 597 10.21 5.27 37.14
C HIS A 597 10.75 6.07 35.96
N LEU A 598 11.67 5.53 35.16
CA LEU A 598 12.08 6.13 33.89
C LEU A 598 10.92 6.23 32.89
N LEU A 599 9.87 5.42 33.05
CA LEU A 599 8.67 5.45 32.24
C LEU A 599 7.61 6.44 32.75
N LYS A 600 7.90 7.19 33.82
CA LYS A 600 6.99 8.22 34.35
C LYS A 600 6.70 9.26 33.27
N HIS A 601 5.46 9.73 33.21
CA HIS A 601 4.94 10.69 32.23
C HIS A 601 4.73 10.18 30.79
N ILE A 602 5.27 9.01 30.42
CA ILE A 602 4.89 8.29 29.19
C ILE A 602 3.97 7.09 29.47
N LYS A 603 4.05 6.52 30.68
CA LYS A 603 3.16 5.49 31.19
C LYS A 603 2.34 6.01 32.38
N GLU A 604 1.16 5.43 32.54
CA GLU A 604 0.27 5.66 33.66
C GLU A 604 0.87 5.10 34.96
N GLN A 605 0.47 5.69 36.08
CA GLN A 605 1.00 5.34 37.41
C GLN A 605 0.88 3.86 37.73
N HIS A 606 -0.27 3.26 37.46
CA HIS A 606 -0.46 1.82 37.68
C HIS A 606 0.54 0.94 36.91
N CYS A 607 1.12 1.41 35.81
CA CYS A 607 2.12 0.67 35.06
C CYS A 607 3.49 0.78 35.74
N TYR A 608 4.02 1.98 35.98
CA TYR A 608 5.36 2.11 36.56
C TYR A 608 5.42 1.76 38.06
N ASP A 609 4.29 1.76 38.76
CA ASP A 609 4.17 1.26 40.15
C ASP A 609 4.00 -0.26 40.22
N ALA A 610 3.88 -0.96 39.08
CA ALA A 610 3.75 -2.41 39.07
C ALA A 610 4.97 -3.09 39.70
N PRO A 611 4.80 -4.23 40.40
CA PRO A 611 5.90 -4.93 41.08
C PRO A 611 7.04 -5.28 40.13
N CYS A 612 6.73 -5.85 38.97
CA CYS A 612 7.68 -6.15 37.91
C CYS A 612 7.18 -5.67 36.54
N LEU A 613 8.10 -5.17 35.73
CA LEU A 613 7.89 -4.83 34.32
C LEU A 613 8.76 -5.71 33.42
N ILE A 614 8.21 -6.15 32.28
CA ILE A 614 8.95 -6.73 31.17
C ILE A 614 8.80 -5.80 29.97
N PHE A 615 9.88 -5.16 29.56
CA PHE A 615 9.94 -4.50 28.26
C PHE A 615 10.04 -5.57 27.17
N VAL A 616 9.19 -5.42 26.16
CA VAL A 616 9.14 -6.30 24.98
C VAL A 616 9.54 -5.47 23.78
N GLY A 617 10.64 -5.88 23.15
CA GLY A 617 11.11 -5.32 21.89
C GLY A 617 11.33 -6.39 20.83
N GLY A 618 11.53 -5.96 19.59
CA GLY A 618 11.90 -6.81 18.47
C GLY A 618 13.16 -6.33 17.79
N ASP A 619 14.06 -7.24 17.46
CA ASP A 619 15.28 -6.93 16.72
C ASP A 619 14.98 -6.68 15.23
N ARG A 620 15.06 -5.41 14.83
CA ARG A 620 14.77 -5.00 13.44
C ARG A 620 15.76 -5.56 12.44
N ARG A 621 16.97 -5.95 12.88
CA ARG A 621 18.01 -6.47 11.99
C ARG A 621 17.56 -7.75 11.28
N PHE A 622 16.67 -8.53 11.90
CA PHE A 622 16.21 -9.82 11.38
C PHE A 622 15.21 -9.69 10.21
N TYR A 623 14.60 -8.51 10.08
CA TYR A 623 13.70 -8.15 9.00
C TYR A 623 14.34 -7.16 8.02
N GLY A 624 15.56 -6.73 8.31
CA GLY A 624 16.27 -5.76 7.48
C GLY A 624 15.53 -4.43 7.38
N GLY A 625 15.46 -3.86 6.17
CA GLY A 625 14.81 -2.57 5.93
C GLY A 625 13.31 -2.57 6.12
N LEU A 626 12.71 -3.77 6.17
CA LEU A 626 11.30 -3.96 6.50
C LEU A 626 11.06 -3.79 8.00
N GLY A 627 12.08 -3.95 8.86
CA GLY A 627 11.95 -3.78 10.31
C GLY A 627 11.50 -2.38 10.76
N GLU A 628 11.48 -1.38 9.88
CA GLU A 628 10.92 -0.05 10.17
C GLU A 628 9.40 0.05 9.99
N ASN A 629 8.76 -0.88 9.25
CA ASN A 629 7.33 -0.82 8.91
C ASN A 629 6.61 -2.17 8.85
N GLU A 630 7.29 -3.27 9.18
CA GLU A 630 6.67 -4.58 9.11
C GLU A 630 5.69 -4.75 10.28
N ALA A 631 4.41 -4.89 9.93
CA ALA A 631 3.40 -5.36 10.87
C ALA A 631 3.82 -6.70 11.51
N GLY A 632 4.62 -7.51 10.81
CA GLY A 632 5.20 -8.77 11.27
C GLY A 632 5.91 -8.69 12.62
N LEU A 633 6.76 -7.67 12.87
CA LEU A 633 7.45 -7.53 14.16
C LEU A 633 6.45 -7.33 15.31
N HIS A 634 5.41 -6.53 15.07
CA HIS A 634 4.36 -6.28 16.06
C HIS A 634 3.42 -7.48 16.22
N ILE A 635 3.16 -8.24 15.16
CA ILE A 635 2.39 -9.50 15.19
C ILE A 635 3.16 -10.55 16.00
N ASP A 636 4.44 -10.75 15.69
CA ASP A 636 5.32 -11.71 16.36
C ASP A 636 5.46 -11.30 17.85
N GLY A 637 5.65 -10.01 18.12
CA GLY A 637 5.67 -9.47 19.49
C GLY A 637 4.33 -9.68 20.21
N GLY A 638 3.20 -9.43 19.55
CA GLY A 638 1.86 -9.65 20.09
C GLY A 638 1.59 -11.12 20.44
N ALA A 639 2.04 -12.05 19.60
CA ALA A 639 1.96 -13.48 19.85
C ALA A 639 2.75 -13.88 21.11
N ALA A 640 4.00 -13.41 21.22
CA ALA A 640 4.85 -13.62 22.41
C ALA A 640 4.24 -13.00 23.68
N ILE A 641 3.70 -11.78 23.58
CA ILE A 641 3.01 -11.10 24.68
C ILE A 641 1.82 -11.90 25.19
N MET A 642 1.00 -12.44 24.28
CA MET A 642 -0.16 -13.22 24.69
C MET A 642 0.22 -14.50 25.43
N GLN A 643 1.32 -15.16 25.06
CA GLN A 643 1.84 -16.31 25.83
C GLN A 643 2.25 -15.89 27.24
N MET A 644 2.98 -14.78 27.40
CA MET A 644 3.35 -14.25 28.72
C MET A 644 2.13 -13.91 29.56
N VAL A 645 1.14 -13.24 28.97
CA VAL A 645 -0.07 -12.81 29.65
C VAL A 645 -0.90 -14.01 30.14
N LEU A 646 -1.02 -15.06 29.33
CA LEU A 646 -1.73 -16.28 29.73
C LEU A 646 -0.94 -17.08 30.77
N ALA A 647 0.38 -17.17 30.64
CA ALA A 647 1.24 -17.83 31.64
C ALA A 647 1.20 -17.13 33.00
N ALA A 648 1.23 -15.78 33.02
CA ALA A 648 1.10 -15.00 34.24
C ALA A 648 -0.26 -15.24 34.91
N HIS A 649 -1.35 -15.22 34.12
CA HIS A 649 -2.70 -15.51 34.60
C HIS A 649 -2.83 -16.94 35.16
N ALA A 650 -2.26 -17.94 34.48
CA ALA A 650 -2.24 -19.32 34.97
C ALA A 650 -1.43 -19.46 36.28
N GLY A 651 -0.43 -18.60 36.50
CA GLY A 651 0.30 -18.48 37.75
C GLY A 651 -0.39 -17.63 38.83
N ASN A 652 -1.66 -17.25 38.63
CA ASN A 652 -2.44 -16.37 39.51
C ASN A 652 -1.84 -14.96 39.72
N PHE A 653 -0.99 -14.49 38.80
CA PHE A 653 -0.52 -13.11 38.83
C PHE A 653 -1.55 -12.15 38.22
N GLY A 654 -1.61 -10.94 38.78
CA GLY A 654 -2.15 -9.81 38.05
C GLY A 654 -1.22 -9.45 36.90
N VAL A 655 -1.77 -9.22 35.70
CA VAL A 655 -0.98 -8.85 34.52
C VAL A 655 -1.71 -7.82 33.67
N CYS A 656 -0.98 -6.88 33.08
CA CYS A 656 -1.50 -5.94 32.10
C CYS A 656 -0.52 -5.75 30.94
N TRP A 657 -1.02 -5.88 29.72
CA TRP A 657 -0.35 -5.42 28.52
C TRP A 657 -0.55 -3.90 28.40
N ASN A 658 0.54 -3.16 28.48
CA ASN A 658 0.59 -1.73 28.24
C ASN A 658 1.24 -1.45 26.88
N HIS A 659 0.50 -0.79 25.99
CA HIS A 659 0.97 -0.39 24.67
C HIS A 659 2.20 0.54 24.78
N PHE A 660 3.34 0.20 24.17
CA PHE A 660 4.57 0.99 24.26
C PHE A 660 5.36 0.91 22.96
N SER A 661 4.71 1.21 21.85
CA SER A 661 5.32 1.22 20.51
C SER A 661 5.58 2.63 20.00
N ARG A 662 6.17 2.69 18.81
CA ARG A 662 6.65 3.92 18.17
C ARG A 662 5.59 5.00 18.02
N ASP A 663 4.35 4.64 17.72
CA ASP A 663 3.22 5.56 17.61
C ASP A 663 2.95 6.31 18.94
N LEU A 664 2.99 5.62 20.09
CA LEU A 664 2.92 6.29 21.39
C LEU A 664 4.17 7.16 21.64
N ILE A 665 5.36 6.62 21.38
CA ILE A 665 6.63 7.31 21.64
C ILE A 665 6.76 8.57 20.79
N GLU A 666 6.30 8.54 19.55
CA GLU A 666 6.41 9.64 18.59
C GLU A 666 5.23 10.62 18.66
N SER A 667 4.13 10.24 19.32
CA SER A 667 2.93 11.09 19.44
C SER A 667 3.18 12.49 20.01
N ARG A 668 4.23 12.68 20.82
CA ARG A 668 4.60 13.96 21.46
C ARG A 668 6.12 14.09 21.60
N PRO A 669 6.73 15.29 21.42
CA PRO A 669 8.17 15.49 21.61
C PRO A 669 8.68 15.00 22.98
N ARG A 670 7.95 15.31 24.05
CA ARG A 670 8.28 14.87 25.42
C ARG A 670 8.37 13.34 25.56
N ASN A 671 7.54 12.58 24.85
CA ASN A 671 7.58 11.12 24.90
C ASN A 671 8.87 10.57 24.27
N GLN A 672 9.36 11.23 23.22
CA GLN A 672 10.62 10.85 22.55
C GLN A 672 11.82 11.07 23.47
N GLU A 673 11.83 12.18 24.22
CA GLU A 673 12.88 12.49 25.22
C GLU A 673 12.90 11.46 26.36
N ILE A 674 11.73 11.14 26.92
CA ILE A 674 11.59 10.14 27.99
C ILE A 674 12.05 8.77 27.49
N TYR A 675 11.62 8.35 26.30
CA TYR A 675 12.05 7.07 25.72
C TYR A 675 13.57 7.06 25.44
N ALA A 676 14.14 8.14 24.93
CA ALA A 676 15.58 8.22 24.69
C ALA A 676 16.38 8.10 26.00
N GLU A 677 15.92 8.73 27.09
CA GLU A 677 16.54 8.56 28.40
C GLU A 677 16.40 7.13 28.93
N PHE A 678 15.21 6.55 28.83
CA PHE A 678 14.94 5.16 29.20
C PHE A 678 15.86 4.19 28.46
N ALA A 679 15.86 4.25 27.12
CA ALA A 679 16.68 3.39 26.28
C ALA A 679 18.18 3.53 26.60
N ARG A 680 18.66 4.77 26.80
CA ARG A 680 20.06 5.03 27.18
C ARG A 680 20.42 4.43 28.54
N LYS A 681 19.59 4.64 29.57
CA LYS A 681 19.85 4.12 30.93
C LYS A 681 19.77 2.59 30.98
N MET A 682 18.81 2.01 30.27
CA MET A 682 18.61 0.56 30.19
C MET A 682 19.50 -0.12 29.14
N ARG A 683 20.35 0.64 28.44
CA ARG A 683 21.26 0.15 27.38
C ARG A 683 20.54 -0.63 26.28
N ILE A 684 19.32 -0.20 25.92
CA ILE A 684 18.54 -0.80 24.83
C ILE A 684 19.16 -0.34 23.51
N PRO A 685 19.65 -1.27 22.65
CA PRO A 685 20.23 -0.88 21.38
C PRO A 685 19.21 -0.23 20.44
N ASP A 686 19.65 0.72 19.62
CA ASP A 686 18.77 1.46 18.69
C ASP A 686 18.04 0.55 17.69
N HIS A 687 18.59 -0.62 17.38
CA HIS A 687 17.98 -1.58 16.47
C HIS A 687 16.85 -2.41 17.11
N ILE A 688 16.63 -2.29 18.43
CA ILE A 688 15.50 -2.90 19.12
C ILE A 688 14.29 -1.98 19.03
N GLU A 689 13.27 -2.45 18.30
CA GLU A 689 11.99 -1.78 18.19
C GLU A 689 11.15 -2.02 19.44
N PRO A 690 10.66 -0.97 20.13
CA PRO A 690 9.79 -1.14 21.28
C PRO A 690 8.39 -1.58 20.84
N VAL A 691 7.84 -2.61 21.50
CA VAL A 691 6.51 -3.17 21.20
C VAL A 691 5.53 -2.91 22.34
N ALA A 692 5.90 -3.30 23.57
CA ALA A 692 5.03 -3.20 24.73
C ALA A 692 5.78 -3.21 26.06
N ILE A 693 5.05 -2.90 27.12
CA ILE A 693 5.45 -3.15 28.51
C ILE A 693 4.43 -4.12 29.13
N ILE A 694 4.89 -5.24 29.67
CA ILE A 694 4.08 -6.15 30.48
C ILE A 694 4.30 -5.81 31.94
N ALA A 695 3.24 -5.36 32.61
CA ALA A 695 3.25 -5.12 34.04
C ALA A 695 2.64 -6.33 34.75
N PHE A 696 3.32 -6.90 35.75
CA PHE A 696 2.78 -8.01 36.51
C PHE A 696 3.26 -8.04 37.98
N GLY A 697 2.50 -8.78 38.79
CA GLY A 697 2.75 -8.99 40.21
C GLY A 697 1.48 -9.47 40.92
N ALA A 698 1.51 -9.64 42.24
CA ALA A 698 0.32 -10.02 43.00
C ALA A 698 -0.73 -8.91 42.86
N ALA A 699 -1.92 -9.27 42.39
CA ALA A 699 -3.02 -8.31 42.24
C ALA A 699 -3.67 -8.04 43.60
N ALA A 700 -4.05 -6.78 43.86
CA ALA A 700 -4.87 -6.48 45.05
C ALA A 700 -6.26 -7.12 44.94
N PHE A 701 -6.83 -7.11 43.73
CA PHE A 701 -8.07 -7.78 43.37
C PHE A 701 -8.14 -7.95 41.85
N HIS A 702 -9.00 -8.86 41.38
CA HIS A 702 -9.32 -8.96 39.97
C HIS A 702 -10.44 -7.99 39.60
N PRO A 703 -10.26 -7.10 38.60
CA PRO A 703 -11.34 -6.21 38.19
C PRO A 703 -12.49 -6.99 37.51
N PRO A 704 -13.68 -6.37 37.39
CA PRO A 704 -14.83 -7.01 36.76
C PRO A 704 -14.55 -7.52 35.35
N VAL A 705 -15.32 -8.52 34.93
CA VAL A 705 -15.25 -9.09 33.57
C VAL A 705 -15.70 -8.04 32.56
N PRO A 706 -14.83 -7.57 31.65
CA PRO A 706 -15.30 -6.69 30.58
C PRO A 706 -16.11 -7.49 29.56
N PRO A 707 -17.24 -6.96 29.05
CA PRO A 707 -18.02 -7.64 28.02
C PRO A 707 -17.20 -7.82 26.73
N ARG A 708 -17.59 -8.80 25.92
CA ARG A 708 -17.04 -9.06 24.59
C ARG A 708 -18.17 -9.05 23.57
N MET A 709 -17.85 -8.67 22.34
CA MET A 709 -18.79 -8.80 21.22
C MET A 709 -19.18 -10.26 21.04
N ALA A 710 -20.40 -10.50 20.56
CA ALA A 710 -20.82 -11.83 20.15
C ALA A 710 -19.92 -12.35 19.02
N VAL A 711 -19.72 -13.67 18.95
CA VAL A 711 -18.81 -14.29 17.97
C VAL A 711 -19.24 -13.93 16.54
N GLU A 712 -20.54 -13.92 16.29
CA GLU A 712 -21.17 -13.60 15.01
C GLU A 712 -20.82 -12.18 14.56
N SER A 713 -20.72 -11.24 15.51
CA SER A 713 -20.34 -9.85 15.21
C SER A 713 -18.86 -9.69 14.86
N LEU A 714 -18.04 -10.72 15.07
CA LEU A 714 -16.62 -10.74 14.72
C LEU A 714 -16.36 -11.40 13.36
N LEU A 715 -17.37 -12.07 12.77
CA LEU A 715 -17.24 -12.75 11.48
C LEU A 715 -17.50 -11.78 10.32
N ILE A 716 -16.70 -11.91 9.25
CA ILE A 716 -16.90 -11.15 8.01
C ILE A 716 -17.78 -11.98 7.06
N GLY A 717 -18.99 -11.50 6.77
CA GLY A 717 -19.86 -12.06 5.74
C GLY A 717 -20.69 -13.28 6.16
N ASP A 718 -21.30 -13.23 7.35
CA ASP A 718 -22.13 -14.30 7.93
C ASP A 718 -23.49 -14.52 7.21
N ASP A 719 -23.72 -13.88 6.07
CA ASP A 719 -24.88 -14.14 5.18
C ASP A 719 -24.66 -15.34 4.24
N ARG A 720 -23.53 -16.05 4.32
CA ARG A 720 -23.25 -17.24 3.46
C ARG A 720 -23.99 -18.52 3.88
N ALA A 721 -24.80 -18.46 4.94
CA ALA A 721 -25.57 -19.58 5.47
C ALA A 721 -27.10 -19.39 5.35
N LYS A 722 -27.57 -18.45 4.52
CA LYS A 722 -29.00 -18.28 4.20
C LYS A 722 -29.33 -18.64 2.76
#